data_AF-A0A662PR86-F1
#
_entry.id   AF-A0A662PR86-F1
#
_cell.length_a   1.000
_cell.length_b   1.000
_cell.length_c   1.000
_cell.angle_alpha   90.00
_cell.angle_beta   90.00
_cell.angle_gamma   90.00
#
_symmetry.space_group_name_H-M   'P 1'
#
loop_
_entity.id
_entity.type
_entity.pdbx_description
1 polymer ?
#
loop_
_entity_poly.entity_id
_entity_poly.type
_entity_poly.pdbx_seq_one_letter_code
_entity_poly.pdbx_strand_id
1 'polypeptide(L)'
;MAEKIKFVWRRLPLWIRMLIVILACGLLLSPATWLFRQTPVLTPETPPTGATNLSLQVSMDVDDCEYTSSSVSWEISSFRAGNFMGSKNGAVRFTDVTIPQGSTILSANLSLYCVDNGVYGDDETPIQIVGIKESNTGNFSTNPDSRPETTAHLNISQVWTENQWYTFNVTDIVQEIINQDGWDSGNALGFKIKDNGAGTYHYVAFRDYHGDSTKAAKLEIEYQLTYQTPVLEKQGYTSDIIAENSTFYSYWKANNLSTVIFSWNASGAWQNFTVTTFSSGTTEGWANITKTLPNQVYLTIAYKWYCNDTNGDWTITQSYTFLTWYETPEIYKMEFNQTVASAPPLLYKGKKTAIYWAYLDLQTGKIYVQAYDVQNNSWTEPVYVVNVAADPHWTPGFGVFPNGSLVIFVGHSCELQASWTSLSAKTEGNLTKLMESFGSLTTIVSGLECSYPQAITFSDKLHLFYWVGTPSNAYYKWEYWTEAGRTSCGKLFNEDEYDSFYPVFRKHGKYILVTGRRYQYQNVSRDVVFCYYDGTYWRKYDGSILIRPINVSEIVVIKHSYLYGISVTLDHKNRPVILAAYHECRWSSVEERYKVMIAYYSKSVGEAFGQWILKQAENENGQKLFTFRRGVGTECILFDYYYNRTSLIINEKQNGTSTFDSKIAKYINYGDTPYVFKKIREYRQDAEGWYKSVSGEQAATYEFEANIVHYTLGFRKQGNIPYNLTKDYYYFVKIIPDSNVTVNVARILLLGNFTKPKEATVGSVAILNSTFTELTQGNINVGTQVPGMVNTNYSSPYWSRCITFDSTVNLTAGQTYWFRVQFTVNNTQLFFNETSDPQAGAYGPYPNSTD
;
A
#
# COMPACT_ATOMS: atom_id res chain seq x y z
N MET A 1 -54.63 3.29 0.92
CA MET A 1 -54.46 4.77 0.81
C MET A 1 -53.93 5.18 -0.57
N ALA A 2 -52.87 4.56 -1.07
CA ALA A 2 -52.31 4.81 -2.42
C ALA A 2 -53.31 4.57 -3.59
N GLU A 3 -54.18 3.56 -3.48
CA GLU A 3 -55.23 3.28 -4.48
C GLU A 3 -56.27 4.43 -4.58
N LYS A 4 -56.67 5.03 -3.44
CA LYS A 4 -57.59 6.17 -3.43
C LYS A 4 -56.97 7.41 -4.08
N ILE A 5 -55.65 7.61 -3.89
CA ILE A 5 -54.90 8.72 -4.48
C ILE A 5 -54.76 8.54 -6.00
N LYS A 6 -54.48 7.32 -6.48
CA LYS A 6 -54.42 7.01 -7.92
C LYS A 6 -55.79 7.15 -8.60
N PHE A 7 -56.87 6.78 -7.91
CA PHE A 7 -58.24 6.92 -8.42
C PHE A 7 -58.64 8.39 -8.59
N VAL A 8 -58.33 9.25 -7.61
CA VAL A 8 -58.57 10.70 -7.69
C VAL A 8 -57.68 11.35 -8.76
N TRP A 9 -56.40 10.96 -8.82
CA TRP A 9 -55.45 11.47 -9.82
C TRP A 9 -55.94 11.22 -11.25
N ARG A 10 -56.50 10.04 -11.53
CA ARG A 10 -57.00 9.65 -12.85
C ARG A 10 -58.30 10.33 -13.30
N ARG A 11 -58.97 11.12 -12.45
CA ARG A 11 -60.16 11.89 -12.82
C ARG A 11 -59.92 13.40 -12.94
N LEU A 12 -58.76 13.89 -12.51
CA LEU A 12 -58.42 15.30 -12.72
C LEU A 12 -58.25 15.59 -14.22
N PRO A 13 -58.79 16.69 -14.75
CA PRO A 13 -58.51 17.15 -16.11
C PRO A 13 -57.00 17.25 -16.34
N LEU A 14 -56.56 16.95 -17.57
CA LEU A 14 -55.14 16.87 -17.92
C LEU A 14 -54.36 18.15 -17.54
N TRP A 15 -54.99 19.32 -17.71
CA TRP A 15 -54.40 20.61 -17.37
C TRP A 15 -54.22 20.82 -15.86
N ILE A 16 -55.08 20.25 -15.01
CA ILE A 16 -54.92 20.31 -13.54
C ILE A 16 -53.81 19.36 -13.09
N ARG A 17 -53.67 18.19 -13.72
CA ARG A 17 -52.52 17.31 -13.46
C ARG A 17 -51.21 17.95 -13.90
N MET A 18 -51.22 18.66 -15.02
CA MET A 18 -50.07 19.42 -15.49
C MET A 18 -49.75 20.58 -14.55
N LEU A 19 -50.75 21.32 -14.03
CA LEU A 19 -50.53 22.40 -13.07
C LEU A 19 -49.92 21.88 -11.74
N ILE A 20 -50.39 20.73 -11.25
CA ILE A 20 -49.84 20.09 -10.02
C ILE A 20 -48.42 19.55 -10.26
N VAL A 21 -48.14 19.01 -11.45
CA VAL A 21 -46.78 18.59 -11.83
C VAL A 21 -45.86 19.80 -12.01
N ILE A 22 -46.34 20.91 -12.57
CA ILE A 22 -45.58 22.16 -12.75
C ILE A 22 -45.29 22.82 -11.39
N LEU A 23 -46.24 22.83 -10.45
CA LEU A 23 -46.02 23.32 -9.08
C LEU A 23 -45.08 22.39 -8.27
N ALA A 24 -45.13 21.07 -8.49
CA ALA A 24 -44.22 20.11 -7.87
C ALA A 24 -42.80 20.14 -8.48
N CYS A 25 -42.68 20.43 -9.78
CA CYS A 25 -41.40 20.61 -10.46
C CYS A 25 -40.81 22.02 -10.23
N GLY A 26 -41.64 23.03 -10.00
CA GLY A 26 -41.22 24.40 -9.67
C GLY A 26 -40.61 24.56 -8.28
N LEU A 27 -40.83 23.58 -7.38
CA LEU A 27 -40.11 23.46 -6.10
C LEU A 27 -38.77 22.71 -6.22
N LEU A 28 -38.43 22.18 -7.41
CA LEU A 28 -37.20 21.40 -7.68
C LEU A 28 -36.31 22.04 -8.76
N LEU A 29 -36.61 23.26 -9.18
CA LEU A 29 -35.83 24.01 -10.16
C LEU A 29 -35.36 25.34 -9.56
N SER A 30 -34.22 25.30 -8.89
CA SER A 30 -33.21 26.36 -9.08
C SER A 30 -32.24 25.87 -10.17
N PRO A 31 -31.75 26.76 -11.06
CA PRO A 31 -31.21 26.35 -12.35
C PRO A 31 -29.74 25.92 -12.24
N ALA A 32 -29.49 24.62 -12.39
CA ALA A 32 -28.17 24.09 -12.76
C ALA A 32 -27.97 24.31 -14.26
N THR A 33 -27.19 25.33 -14.62
CA THR A 33 -26.68 25.56 -15.97
C THR A 33 -25.41 24.74 -16.19
N TRP A 34 -25.25 24.25 -17.42
CA TRP A 34 -24.14 23.45 -17.92
C TRP A 34 -22.80 24.19 -17.78
N LEU A 35 -21.82 23.54 -17.13
CA LEU A 35 -20.40 23.92 -17.18
C LEU A 35 -19.56 22.66 -17.38
N PHE A 36 -18.59 22.79 -18.29
CA PHE A 36 -17.44 21.92 -18.49
C PHE A 36 -16.87 21.41 -17.16
N ARG A 37 -16.25 20.23 -17.18
CA ARG A 37 -15.51 19.66 -16.05
C ARG A 37 -14.32 20.58 -15.71
N GLN A 38 -14.59 21.67 -15.01
CA GLN A 38 -13.63 22.42 -14.24
C GLN A 38 -13.19 21.52 -13.10
N THR A 39 -11.89 21.54 -12.83
CA THR A 39 -11.30 21.19 -11.53
C THR A 39 -12.22 21.58 -10.38
N PRO A 40 -12.27 20.80 -9.28
CA PRO A 40 -13.12 21.13 -8.15
C PRO A 40 -12.91 22.60 -7.78
N VAL A 41 -13.92 23.42 -8.03
CA VAL A 41 -14.03 24.73 -7.40
C VAL A 41 -14.32 24.36 -5.97
N LEU A 42 -13.27 24.39 -5.15
CA LEU A 42 -13.44 24.69 -3.75
C LEU A 42 -14.41 25.88 -3.74
N THR A 43 -15.61 25.71 -3.17
CA THR A 43 -16.23 26.86 -2.53
C THR A 43 -15.09 27.52 -1.76
N PRO A 44 -14.86 28.83 -1.86
CA PRO A 44 -14.09 29.46 -0.80
C PRO A 44 -14.79 28.94 0.46
N GLU A 45 -14.07 28.13 1.25
CA GLU A 45 -14.23 28.28 2.68
C GLU A 45 -14.23 29.79 2.84
N THR A 46 -15.26 30.32 3.50
CA THR A 46 -15.18 31.68 4.04
C THR A 46 -13.74 31.84 4.48
N PRO A 47 -12.95 32.76 3.86
CA PRO A 47 -11.49 32.71 3.97
C PRO A 47 -11.18 32.39 5.41
N PRO A 48 -10.41 31.30 5.72
CA PRO A 48 -10.08 31.03 7.11
C PRO A 48 -9.63 32.37 7.64
N THR A 49 -10.29 32.87 8.67
CA THR A 49 -10.31 34.30 8.99
C THR A 49 -8.93 34.81 9.46
N GLY A 50 -7.86 34.07 9.19
CA GLY A 50 -6.61 34.05 9.92
C GLY A 50 -6.78 33.45 11.32
N ALA A 51 -8.01 33.21 11.76
CA ALA A 51 -8.39 32.90 13.13
C ALA A 51 -8.14 31.42 13.47
N THR A 52 -7.35 31.20 14.51
CA THR A 52 -7.06 29.91 15.15
C THR A 52 -7.68 29.92 16.54
N ASN A 53 -8.29 28.81 16.96
CA ASN A 53 -8.85 28.65 18.31
C ASN A 53 -7.91 27.81 19.19
N LEU A 54 -7.77 28.21 20.45
CA LEU A 54 -7.03 27.51 21.49
C LEU A 54 -7.89 27.42 22.76
N SER A 55 -8.19 26.18 23.17
CA SER A 55 -8.98 25.88 24.36
C SER A 55 -8.08 25.30 25.44
N LEU A 56 -8.05 25.92 26.60
CA LEU A 56 -7.19 25.56 27.73
C LEU A 56 -8.01 25.38 29.00
N GLN A 57 -7.55 24.49 29.88
CA GLN A 57 -8.13 24.29 31.21
C GLN A 57 -6.99 24.06 32.20
N VAL A 58 -7.13 24.56 33.43
CA VAL A 58 -6.19 24.27 34.51
C VAL A 58 -6.03 22.76 34.66
N SER A 59 -4.79 22.28 34.76
CA SER A 59 -4.45 20.86 34.55
C SER A 59 -3.85 20.14 35.76
N MET A 60 -3.50 20.87 36.83
CA MET A 60 -2.90 20.33 38.06
C MET A 60 -3.15 21.25 39.27
N ASP A 61 -3.05 20.71 40.49
CA ASP A 61 -3.34 21.43 41.75
C ASP A 61 -2.46 22.67 42.03
N VAL A 62 -1.30 22.78 41.38
CA VAL A 62 -0.39 23.93 41.55
C VAL A 62 -0.60 25.01 40.48
N ASP A 63 -1.57 24.82 39.58
CA ASP A 63 -1.93 25.80 38.55
C ASP A 63 -3.14 26.66 38.95
N ASP A 64 -3.66 26.48 40.16
CA ASP A 64 -4.58 27.39 40.82
C ASP A 64 -4.31 27.46 42.33
N CYS A 65 -4.70 28.57 42.96
CA CYS A 65 -4.53 28.76 44.40
C CYS A 65 -5.43 29.87 44.97
N GLU A 66 -5.65 29.85 46.28
CA GLU A 66 -6.04 31.02 47.07
C GLU A 66 -4.79 31.64 47.70
N TYR A 67 -4.65 32.96 47.65
CA TYR A 67 -3.54 33.66 48.29
C TYR A 67 -3.96 34.97 48.98
N THR A 68 -3.10 35.39 49.90
CA THR A 68 -3.10 36.70 50.55
C THR A 68 -1.71 37.30 50.44
N SER A 69 -1.49 38.51 50.95
CA SER A 69 -0.15 39.11 51.02
C SER A 69 0.88 38.31 51.83
N SER A 70 0.45 37.32 52.61
CA SER A 70 1.31 36.56 53.52
C SER A 70 1.26 35.04 53.33
N SER A 71 0.26 34.53 52.62
CA SER A 71 -0.02 33.09 52.51
C SER A 71 -0.50 32.70 51.13
N VAL A 72 -0.31 31.44 50.79
CA VAL A 72 -0.81 30.81 49.56
C VAL A 72 -1.20 29.38 49.89
N SER A 73 -2.31 28.94 49.32
CA SER A 73 -2.91 27.63 49.53
C SER A 73 -3.26 27.03 48.17
N TRP A 74 -2.64 25.90 47.88
CA TRP A 74 -2.94 24.97 46.78
C TRP A 74 -3.59 23.71 47.37
N GLU A 75 -4.14 22.83 46.54
CA GLU A 75 -4.88 21.61 46.96
C GLU A 75 -6.13 21.91 47.80
N ILE A 76 -6.83 23.00 47.50
CA ILE A 76 -8.09 23.38 48.16
C ILE A 76 -9.27 23.12 47.22
N SER A 77 -10.47 22.88 47.74
CA SER A 77 -11.62 22.60 46.86
C SER A 77 -12.11 23.79 46.04
N SER A 78 -11.67 25.01 46.39
CA SER A 78 -12.07 26.28 45.80
C SER A 78 -11.21 27.41 46.36
N PHE A 79 -10.90 28.42 45.55
CA PHE A 79 -10.27 29.66 45.99
C PHE A 79 -11.28 30.80 46.08
N ARG A 80 -11.10 31.71 47.05
CA ARG A 80 -11.96 32.89 47.21
C ARG A 80 -11.37 34.15 46.57
N ALA A 81 -12.26 35.00 46.07
CA ALA A 81 -11.98 36.38 45.69
C ALA A 81 -12.97 37.32 46.38
N GLY A 82 -12.47 38.39 47.01
CA GLY A 82 -13.27 39.33 47.81
C GLY A 82 -12.79 39.38 49.27
N ASN A 83 -13.70 39.57 50.23
CA ASN A 83 -13.34 39.80 51.62
C ASN A 83 -14.01 38.77 52.55
N PHE A 84 -13.20 37.85 53.08
CA PHE A 84 -13.60 36.87 54.08
C PHE A 84 -12.76 37.06 55.34
N MET A 85 -13.19 38.01 56.19
CA MET A 85 -12.42 38.49 57.35
C MET A 85 -11.03 39.01 56.95
N GLY A 86 -10.97 39.70 55.81
CA GLY A 86 -9.73 40.13 55.16
C GLY A 86 -9.76 39.79 53.67
N SER A 87 -8.95 40.52 52.90
CA SER A 87 -8.83 40.35 51.45
C SER A 87 -8.37 38.93 51.09
N LYS A 88 -9.10 38.30 50.16
CA LYS A 88 -8.82 36.99 49.57
C LYS A 88 -8.69 37.14 48.07
N ASN A 89 -7.70 36.49 47.51
CA ASN A 89 -7.41 36.50 46.09
C ASN A 89 -7.23 35.07 45.58
N GLY A 90 -7.62 34.83 44.33
CA GLY A 90 -7.32 33.62 43.58
C GLY A 90 -6.27 33.86 42.51
N ALA A 91 -5.55 32.81 42.10
CA ALA A 91 -4.77 32.83 40.86
C ALA A 91 -4.99 31.54 40.07
N VAL A 92 -4.93 31.64 38.75
CA VAL A 92 -5.07 30.51 37.81
C VAL A 92 -4.01 30.58 36.71
N ARG A 93 -3.52 29.44 36.25
CA ARG A 93 -2.44 29.28 35.28
C ARG A 93 -2.82 28.25 34.21
N PHE A 94 -2.48 28.58 32.97
CA PHE A 94 -2.68 27.72 31.81
C PHE A 94 -1.31 27.43 31.17
N THR A 95 -0.97 26.16 31.01
CA THR A 95 0.25 25.71 30.35
C THR A 95 0.04 25.46 28.86
N ASP A 96 1.12 25.22 28.12
CA ASP A 96 1.09 24.86 26.69
C ASP A 96 0.31 25.86 25.83
N VAL A 97 0.46 27.16 26.13
CA VAL A 97 -0.19 28.23 25.36
C VAL A 97 0.56 28.40 24.05
N THR A 98 0.13 27.67 23.02
CA THR A 98 0.82 27.56 21.71
C THR A 98 0.69 28.79 20.81
N ILE A 99 0.39 29.97 21.36
CA ILE A 99 0.25 31.22 20.62
C ILE A 99 1.63 31.84 20.35
N PRO A 100 2.03 32.07 19.09
CA PRO A 100 3.27 32.77 18.79
C PRO A 100 3.26 34.23 19.27
N GLN A 101 4.43 34.73 19.69
CA GLN A 101 4.63 36.11 20.10
C GLN A 101 4.12 37.10 19.05
N GLY A 102 3.41 38.14 19.49
CA GLY A 102 2.90 39.19 18.61
C GLY A 102 1.71 38.79 17.75
N SER A 103 1.14 37.59 17.93
CA SER A 103 -0.17 37.25 17.33
C SER A 103 -1.24 38.25 17.77
N THR A 104 -2.24 38.48 16.91
CA THR A 104 -3.38 39.34 17.28
C THR A 104 -4.44 38.49 17.95
N ILE A 105 -4.79 38.76 19.21
CA ILE A 105 -5.90 38.09 19.89
C ILE A 105 -7.21 38.71 19.41
N LEU A 106 -8.04 37.91 18.76
CA LEU A 106 -9.37 38.32 18.30
C LEU A 106 -10.39 38.26 19.43
N SER A 107 -10.31 37.22 20.27
CA SER A 107 -11.04 37.14 21.53
C SER A 107 -10.33 36.23 22.52
N ALA A 108 -10.40 36.54 23.81
CA ALA A 108 -10.02 35.62 24.88
C ALA A 108 -11.05 35.66 26.00
N ASN A 109 -11.54 34.48 26.40
CA ASN A 109 -12.61 34.32 27.36
C ASN A 109 -12.17 33.40 28.51
N LEU A 110 -12.05 33.96 29.71
CA LEU A 110 -11.75 33.23 30.94
C LEU A 110 -13.06 32.80 31.61
N SER A 111 -13.29 31.50 31.75
CA SER A 111 -14.46 30.96 32.43
C SER A 111 -14.10 30.40 33.81
N LEU A 112 -14.82 30.86 34.84
CA LEU A 112 -14.68 30.43 36.24
C LEU A 112 -16.00 29.84 36.75
N TYR A 113 -15.95 28.71 37.45
CA TYR A 113 -17.15 28.06 38.00
C TYR A 113 -17.39 28.48 39.44
N CYS A 114 -18.48 29.19 39.72
CA CYS A 114 -18.84 29.64 41.06
C CYS A 114 -19.40 28.48 41.89
N VAL A 115 -18.93 28.34 43.14
CA VAL A 115 -19.32 27.24 44.05
C VAL A 115 -19.89 27.71 45.38
N ASP A 116 -19.65 28.96 45.74
CA ASP A 116 -20.11 29.63 46.96
C ASP A 116 -20.11 31.13 46.66
N ASN A 117 -21.18 31.83 47.03
CA ASN A 117 -21.34 33.28 46.85
C ASN A 117 -21.27 34.07 48.18
N GLY A 118 -20.82 33.43 49.26
CA GLY A 118 -20.56 34.07 50.55
C GLY A 118 -21.79 34.24 51.43
N VAL A 119 -21.59 34.90 52.58
CA VAL A 119 -22.64 35.05 53.60
C VAL A 119 -23.77 35.98 53.14
N TYR A 120 -23.43 36.97 52.32
CA TYR A 120 -24.34 37.95 51.73
C TYR A 120 -24.47 37.71 50.22
N GLY A 121 -24.81 36.48 49.84
CA GLY A 121 -24.85 36.05 48.44
C GLY A 121 -25.82 36.79 47.52
N ASP A 122 -26.69 37.64 48.08
CA ASP A 122 -27.62 38.52 47.34
C ASP A 122 -27.03 39.93 47.08
N ASP A 123 -25.90 40.27 47.69
CA ASP A 123 -25.22 41.55 47.52
C ASP A 123 -24.12 41.49 46.45
N GLU A 124 -23.76 42.65 45.90
CA GLU A 124 -22.64 42.73 44.97
C GLU A 124 -21.31 42.41 45.67
N THR A 125 -20.50 41.57 45.04
CA THR A 125 -19.12 41.31 45.46
C THR A 125 -18.16 41.81 44.38
N PRO A 126 -17.45 42.93 44.61
CA PRO A 126 -16.52 43.48 43.64
C PRO A 126 -15.20 42.70 43.63
N ILE A 127 -14.79 42.26 42.43
CA ILE A 127 -13.50 41.61 42.16
C ILE A 127 -12.79 42.29 41.00
N GLN A 128 -11.49 42.05 40.88
CA GLN A 128 -10.66 42.51 39.77
C GLN A 128 -9.88 41.35 39.16
N ILE A 129 -9.91 41.20 37.84
CA ILE A 129 -9.08 40.24 37.11
C ILE A 129 -7.92 40.99 36.46
N VAL A 130 -6.69 40.56 36.75
CA VAL A 130 -5.44 41.04 36.14
C VAL A 130 -4.64 39.85 35.62
N GLY A 131 -3.79 40.07 34.63
CA GLY A 131 -2.80 39.10 34.18
C GLY A 131 -1.54 39.13 35.05
N ILE A 132 -0.85 37.99 35.14
CA ILE A 132 0.51 37.94 35.67
C ILE A 132 1.46 38.30 34.52
N LYS A 133 2.13 39.45 34.62
CA LYS A 133 3.01 40.04 33.60
C LYS A 133 4.39 39.38 33.61
N GLU A 134 4.38 38.08 33.33
CA GLU A 134 5.56 37.24 33.15
C GLU A 134 5.41 36.54 31.79
N SER A 135 6.47 36.47 30.99
CA SER A 135 6.40 35.84 29.67
C SER A 135 6.28 34.32 29.70
N ASN A 136 6.58 33.72 30.86
CA ASN A 136 6.31 32.32 31.19
C ASN A 136 6.09 32.20 32.70
N THR A 137 4.84 32.32 33.13
CA THR A 137 4.54 32.33 34.58
C THR A 137 4.83 30.96 35.21
N GLY A 138 5.51 30.98 36.35
CA GLY A 138 5.73 29.76 37.15
C GLY A 138 4.43 29.23 37.78
N ASN A 139 4.42 27.97 38.23
CA ASN A 139 3.28 27.45 39.00
C ASN A 139 3.15 28.17 40.37
N PHE A 140 2.07 27.91 41.10
CA PHE A 140 1.75 28.59 42.35
C PHE A 140 2.24 27.88 43.61
N SER A 141 3.25 27.01 43.50
CA SER A 141 4.00 26.50 44.68
C SER A 141 4.70 27.61 45.50
N THR A 142 4.71 28.84 44.97
CA THR A 142 5.15 30.06 45.62
C THR A 142 4.06 31.13 45.51
N ASN A 143 3.97 32.01 46.51
CA ASN A 143 2.90 33.00 46.60
C ASN A 143 2.95 33.98 45.40
N PRO A 144 1.86 34.10 44.61
CA PRO A 144 1.84 34.98 43.44
C PRO A 144 1.64 36.46 43.77
N ASP A 145 1.40 36.86 45.03
CA ASP A 145 1.06 38.25 45.41
C ASP A 145 1.99 39.30 44.80
N SER A 146 3.31 39.11 44.97
CA SER A 146 4.34 40.04 44.48
C SER A 146 4.64 39.97 42.98
N ARG A 147 4.04 39.02 42.23
CA ARG A 147 4.29 38.90 40.79
C ARG A 147 3.77 40.12 40.04
N PRO A 148 4.51 40.64 39.05
CA PRO A 148 4.11 41.82 38.29
C PRO A 148 2.75 41.61 37.62
N GLU A 149 1.97 42.68 37.50
CA GLU A 149 0.61 42.65 36.97
C GLU A 149 0.54 43.37 35.61
N THR A 150 -0.37 42.94 34.75
CA THR A 150 -0.68 43.65 33.51
C THR A 150 -1.30 45.02 33.81
N THR A 151 -1.16 45.95 32.85
CA THR A 151 -1.86 47.23 32.92
C THR A 151 -3.34 47.04 32.58
N ALA A 152 -3.61 46.19 31.58
CA ALA A 152 -4.96 45.74 31.26
C ALA A 152 -5.53 44.94 32.44
N HIS A 153 -6.78 45.25 32.79
CA HIS A 153 -7.49 44.62 33.90
C HIS A 153 -9.01 44.73 33.70
N LEU A 154 -9.76 43.90 34.40
CA LEU A 154 -11.23 43.92 34.38
C LEU A 154 -11.76 44.06 35.80
N ASN A 155 -12.53 45.12 36.06
CA ASN A 155 -13.25 45.30 37.31
C ASN A 155 -14.68 44.77 37.15
N ILE A 156 -15.12 43.92 38.08
CA ILE A 156 -16.42 43.26 38.07
C ILE A 156 -17.10 43.58 39.39
N SER A 157 -18.35 44.06 39.35
CA SER A 157 -19.22 44.16 40.53
C SER A 157 -20.56 43.60 40.12
N GLN A 158 -20.95 42.49 40.76
CA GLN A 158 -22.22 41.81 40.47
C GLN A 158 -22.62 40.91 41.63
N VAL A 159 -23.88 40.48 41.60
CA VAL A 159 -24.39 39.40 42.46
C VAL A 159 -24.01 38.05 41.85
N TRP A 160 -23.50 37.14 42.68
CA TRP A 160 -23.05 35.82 42.25
C TRP A 160 -24.10 34.77 42.62
N THR A 161 -24.30 33.78 41.76
CA THR A 161 -25.12 32.61 42.03
C THR A 161 -24.23 31.39 41.99
N GLU A 162 -24.42 30.50 42.95
CA GLU A 162 -23.68 29.25 43.04
C GLU A 162 -23.98 28.32 41.85
N ASN A 163 -23.07 27.37 41.63
CA ASN A 163 -23.23 26.23 40.73
C ASN A 163 -23.34 26.57 39.23
N GLN A 164 -22.78 27.70 38.79
CA GLN A 164 -22.75 28.08 37.38
C GLN A 164 -21.41 28.66 36.92
N TRP A 165 -21.22 28.67 35.60
CA TRP A 165 -20.05 29.26 34.94
C TRP A 165 -20.26 30.75 34.71
N TYR A 166 -19.21 31.53 34.98
CA TYR A 166 -19.10 32.93 34.59
C TYR A 166 -17.96 33.08 33.61
N THR A 167 -18.16 33.84 32.53
CA THR A 167 -17.17 34.03 31.46
C THR A 167 -16.83 35.50 31.32
N PHE A 168 -15.54 35.81 31.32
CA PHE A 168 -15.00 37.16 31.28
C PHE A 168 -14.14 37.36 30.05
N ASN A 169 -14.38 38.45 29.32
CA ASN A 169 -13.50 38.83 28.23
C ASN A 169 -12.18 39.37 28.80
N VAL A 170 -11.09 38.66 28.53
CA VAL A 170 -9.73 38.97 28.99
C VAL A 170 -8.79 39.23 27.80
N THR A 171 -9.34 39.62 26.65
CA THR A 171 -8.63 39.80 25.37
C THR A 171 -7.42 40.71 25.53
N ASP A 172 -7.60 41.89 26.12
CA ASP A 172 -6.51 42.87 26.28
C ASP A 172 -5.42 42.39 27.26
N ILE A 173 -5.79 41.60 28.27
CA ILE A 173 -4.85 41.02 29.23
C ILE A 173 -3.96 39.98 28.54
N VAL A 174 -4.57 39.07 27.77
CA VAL A 174 -3.82 38.06 27.00
C VAL A 174 -2.94 38.75 25.96
N GLN A 175 -3.46 39.75 25.23
CA GLN A 175 -2.71 40.51 24.25
C GLN A 175 -1.48 41.21 24.86
N GLU A 176 -1.62 41.81 26.05
CA GLU A 176 -0.48 42.43 26.76
C GLU A 176 0.58 41.37 27.10
N ILE A 177 0.19 40.19 27.57
CA ILE A 177 1.13 39.14 27.98
C ILE A 177 1.92 38.60 26.79
N ILE A 178 1.25 38.23 25.69
CA ILE A 178 1.90 37.63 24.51
C ILE A 178 2.74 38.62 23.69
N ASN A 179 2.58 39.93 23.94
CA ASN A 179 3.37 41.00 23.33
C ASN A 179 4.66 41.30 24.11
N GLN A 180 4.88 40.69 25.28
CA GLN A 180 6.09 40.89 26.05
C GLN A 180 7.33 40.35 25.34
N ASP A 181 8.45 41.05 25.47
CA ASP A 181 9.76 40.51 25.10
C ASP A 181 10.05 39.26 25.92
N GLY A 182 10.39 38.15 25.24
CA GLY A 182 10.65 36.86 25.87
C GLY A 182 9.44 35.93 25.99
N TRP A 183 8.29 36.27 25.37
CA TRP A 183 7.21 35.31 25.16
C TRP A 183 7.55 34.36 24.02
N ASP A 184 7.43 33.05 24.26
CA ASP A 184 7.60 31.98 23.28
C ASP A 184 6.34 31.11 23.23
N SER A 185 6.02 30.56 22.05
CA SER A 185 4.91 29.61 21.89
C SER A 185 5.13 28.38 22.77
N GLY A 186 4.14 28.03 23.59
CA GLY A 186 4.20 26.96 24.58
C GLY A 186 4.44 27.44 26.01
N ASN A 187 4.74 28.73 26.22
CA ASN A 187 4.86 29.31 27.55
C ASN A 187 3.52 29.29 28.32
N ALA A 188 3.60 29.43 29.65
CA ALA A 188 2.41 29.49 30.50
C ALA A 188 1.90 30.93 30.70
N LEU A 189 0.58 31.06 30.74
CA LEU A 189 -0.15 32.31 31.00
C LEU A 189 -0.88 32.20 32.33
N GLY A 190 -0.96 33.28 33.11
CA GLY A 190 -1.67 33.27 34.39
C GLY A 190 -2.45 34.54 34.67
N PHE A 191 -3.48 34.41 35.50
CA PHE A 191 -4.34 35.49 35.96
C PHE A 191 -4.40 35.51 37.50
N LYS A 192 -4.59 36.70 38.06
CA LYS A 192 -4.99 36.91 39.45
C LYS A 192 -6.42 37.43 39.47
N ILE A 193 -7.24 36.87 40.35
CA ILE A 193 -8.63 37.26 40.62
C ILE A 193 -8.65 37.82 42.04
N LYS A 194 -8.73 39.14 42.16
CA LYS A 194 -8.45 39.87 43.39
C LYS A 194 -9.70 40.48 43.99
N ASP A 195 -9.68 40.66 45.29
CA ASP A 195 -10.60 41.57 45.96
C ASP A 195 -10.48 42.99 45.39
N ASN A 196 -11.61 43.65 45.16
CA ASN A 196 -11.66 45.02 44.65
C ASN A 196 -12.48 45.93 45.59
N GLY A 197 -12.22 45.82 46.88
CA GLY A 197 -12.87 46.63 47.91
C GLY A 197 -14.20 46.05 48.39
N ALA A 198 -14.32 44.73 48.43
CA ALA A 198 -15.52 44.05 48.89
C ALA A 198 -15.78 44.30 50.39
N GLY A 199 -17.05 44.45 50.75
CA GLY A 199 -17.49 44.55 52.14
C GLY A 199 -17.10 43.32 52.96
N THR A 200 -17.03 43.43 54.28
CA THR A 200 -16.68 42.27 55.13
C THR A 200 -17.69 41.14 54.94
N TYR A 201 -17.21 39.93 54.60
CA TYR A 201 -17.99 38.74 54.22
C TYR A 201 -18.63 38.76 52.82
N HIS A 202 -18.31 39.73 51.97
CA HIS A 202 -18.64 39.71 50.54
C HIS A 202 -17.50 39.04 49.79
N TYR A 203 -17.66 37.76 49.44
CA TYR A 203 -16.67 37.01 48.66
C TYR A 203 -17.38 36.04 47.73
N VAL A 204 -16.71 35.66 46.66
CA VAL A 204 -17.11 34.56 45.77
C VAL A 204 -16.02 33.50 45.81
N ALA A 205 -16.40 32.22 45.83
CA ALA A 205 -15.47 31.12 45.67
C ALA A 205 -15.63 30.46 44.29
N PHE A 206 -14.50 30.26 43.62
CA PHE A 206 -14.44 29.56 42.35
C PHE A 206 -13.83 28.17 42.53
N ARG A 207 -14.28 27.22 41.73
CA ARG A 207 -13.78 25.84 41.79
C ARG A 207 -12.31 25.81 41.38
N ASP A 208 -11.55 25.14 42.23
CA ASP A 208 -10.14 24.81 42.04
C ASP A 208 -10.01 23.39 41.47
N TYR A 209 -8.92 23.09 40.79
CA TYR A 209 -8.63 21.80 40.18
C TYR A 209 -8.79 20.65 41.18
N HIS A 210 -8.32 20.83 42.42
CA HIS A 210 -8.39 19.79 43.45
C HIS A 210 -9.82 19.40 43.80
N GLY A 211 -10.73 20.38 43.79
CA GLY A 211 -12.13 20.17 44.12
C GLY A 211 -12.90 19.40 43.04
N ASP A 212 -12.70 19.78 41.78
CA ASP A 212 -13.28 19.10 40.60
C ASP A 212 -12.58 19.59 39.33
N SER A 213 -11.68 18.78 38.78
CA SER A 213 -10.90 19.14 37.59
C SER A 213 -11.76 19.44 36.36
N THR A 214 -13.00 18.93 36.27
CA THR A 214 -13.93 19.24 35.16
C THR A 214 -14.51 20.65 35.24
N LYS A 215 -14.43 21.26 36.42
CA LYS A 215 -14.95 22.60 36.75
C LYS A 215 -13.84 23.61 37.06
N ALA A 216 -12.58 23.21 37.00
CA ALA A 216 -11.43 24.11 37.06
C ALA A 216 -11.47 25.17 35.95
N ALA A 217 -10.82 26.31 36.15
CA ALA A 217 -10.87 27.46 35.24
C ALA A 217 -10.51 27.08 33.79
N LYS A 218 -11.19 27.70 32.83
CA LYS A 218 -11.00 27.50 31.37
C LYS A 218 -10.65 28.80 30.68
N LEU A 219 -9.85 28.72 29.63
CA LEU A 219 -9.49 29.85 28.78
C LEU A 219 -9.68 29.48 27.32
N GLU A 220 -10.58 30.19 26.64
CA GLU A 220 -10.86 30.02 25.22
C GLU A 220 -10.32 31.24 24.47
N ILE A 221 -9.38 31.03 23.54
CA ILE A 221 -8.69 32.11 22.81
C ILE A 221 -8.86 31.90 21.32
N GLU A 222 -9.36 32.92 20.64
CA GLU A 222 -9.33 33.06 19.19
C GLU A 222 -8.24 34.08 18.83
N TYR A 223 -7.30 33.70 17.97
CA TYR A 223 -6.17 34.56 17.58
C TYR A 223 -5.81 34.42 16.11
N GLN A 224 -5.25 35.48 15.55
CA GLN A 224 -4.67 35.51 14.22
C GLN A 224 -3.14 35.47 14.30
N LEU A 225 -2.54 34.49 13.61
CA LEU A 225 -1.10 34.31 13.54
C LEU A 225 -0.41 35.52 12.92
N THR A 226 0.71 35.93 13.52
CA THR A 226 1.67 36.86 12.93
C THR A 226 2.97 36.11 12.63
N TYR A 227 3.41 36.17 11.38
CA TYR A 227 4.63 35.52 10.90
C TYR A 227 5.80 36.51 10.93
N GLN A 228 6.90 36.16 11.58
CA GLN A 228 8.15 36.94 11.53
C GLN A 228 8.87 36.80 10.18
N THR A 229 8.73 35.63 9.55
CA THR A 229 9.27 35.32 8.22
C THR A 229 8.28 34.40 7.51
N PRO A 230 8.29 34.31 6.17
CA PRO A 230 7.48 33.33 5.46
C PRO A 230 7.72 31.90 5.94
N VAL A 231 6.67 31.10 6.11
CA VAL A 231 6.75 29.70 6.55
C VAL A 231 6.40 28.77 5.40
N LEU A 232 7.24 27.77 5.16
CA LEU A 232 6.96 26.70 4.20
C LEU A 232 6.04 25.67 4.86
N GLU A 233 4.87 25.47 4.26
CA GLU A 233 3.88 24.48 4.73
C GLU A 233 3.97 23.16 3.96
N LYS A 234 4.20 23.23 2.64
CA LYS A 234 4.24 22.04 1.78
C LYS A 234 5.12 22.26 0.58
N GLN A 235 5.82 21.22 0.13
CA GLN A 235 6.58 21.25 -1.13
C GLN A 235 6.73 19.85 -1.73
N GLY A 236 7.26 19.79 -2.96
CA GLY A 236 7.60 18.54 -3.62
C GLY A 236 7.82 18.71 -5.12
N TYR A 237 7.77 17.60 -5.83
CA TYR A 237 7.91 17.53 -7.28
C TYR A 237 6.97 16.43 -7.83
N THR A 238 6.59 16.51 -9.11
CA THR A 238 5.61 15.59 -9.70
C THR A 238 6.21 14.36 -10.38
N SER A 239 7.46 14.42 -10.83
CA SER A 239 8.16 13.30 -11.48
C SER A 239 9.64 13.31 -11.12
N ASP A 240 10.25 12.13 -11.10
CA ASP A 240 11.70 11.92 -11.08
C ASP A 240 12.19 11.06 -12.25
N ILE A 241 11.38 10.95 -13.30
CA ILE A 241 11.67 10.17 -14.50
C ILE A 241 12.50 11.02 -15.49
N ILE A 242 13.55 10.41 -16.04
CA ILE A 242 14.42 11.06 -17.03
C ILE A 242 13.64 11.61 -18.22
N ALA A 243 14.06 12.77 -18.73
CA ALA A 243 13.45 13.46 -19.88
C ALA A 243 11.98 13.90 -19.71
N GLU A 244 11.33 13.62 -18.57
CA GLU A 244 9.97 14.09 -18.29
C GLU A 244 9.95 15.51 -17.71
N ASN A 245 8.78 16.16 -17.84
CA ASN A 245 8.50 17.40 -17.13
C ASN A 245 8.13 17.11 -15.68
N SER A 246 8.88 17.68 -14.75
CA SER A 246 8.59 17.67 -13.33
C SER A 246 8.21 19.07 -12.84
N THR A 247 7.02 19.20 -12.26
CA THR A 247 6.57 20.43 -11.61
C THR A 247 7.03 20.40 -10.16
N PHE A 248 7.95 21.29 -9.84
CA PHE A 248 8.35 21.61 -8.47
C PHE A 248 7.34 22.59 -7.89
N TYR A 249 6.86 22.31 -6.69
CA TYR A 249 5.88 23.15 -6.02
C TYR A 249 6.30 23.46 -4.58
N SER A 250 5.89 24.62 -4.10
CA SER A 250 5.99 25.04 -2.69
C SER A 250 4.77 25.88 -2.30
N TYR A 251 4.31 25.71 -1.06
CA TYR A 251 3.18 26.43 -0.47
C TYR A 251 3.66 27.16 0.78
N TRP A 252 3.36 28.45 0.83
CA TRP A 252 3.90 29.38 1.81
C TRP A 252 2.79 30.11 2.55
N LYS A 253 3.06 30.49 3.79
CA LYS A 253 2.26 31.42 4.59
C LYS A 253 3.13 32.56 5.12
N ALA A 254 2.59 33.76 5.19
CA ALA A 254 3.23 34.92 5.80
C ALA A 254 2.16 35.97 6.16
N ASN A 255 2.57 37.08 6.78
CA ASN A 255 1.66 38.22 6.93
C ASN A 255 1.29 38.81 5.57
N ASN A 256 2.26 38.89 4.65
CA ASN A 256 2.06 39.42 3.31
C ASN A 256 3.17 38.92 2.36
N LEU A 257 2.94 37.78 1.72
CA LEU A 257 3.87 37.19 0.75
C LEU A 257 4.21 38.16 -0.38
N SER A 258 5.46 38.12 -0.84
CA SER A 258 5.98 38.97 -1.91
C SER A 258 6.49 38.15 -3.09
N THR A 259 7.59 37.42 -2.93
CA THR A 259 8.27 36.78 -4.06
C THR A 259 8.85 35.43 -3.68
N VAL A 260 8.75 34.45 -4.58
CA VAL A 260 9.35 33.13 -4.42
C VAL A 260 10.37 32.87 -5.53
N ILE A 261 11.55 32.40 -5.14
CA ILE A 261 12.63 31.96 -6.03
C ILE A 261 12.83 30.45 -5.85
N PHE A 262 12.83 29.73 -6.96
CA PHE A 262 13.26 28.34 -7.04
C PHE A 262 14.73 28.28 -7.42
N SER A 263 15.51 27.49 -6.68
CA SER A 263 16.90 27.22 -7.00
C SER A 263 17.09 25.73 -7.19
N TRP A 264 17.73 25.32 -8.28
CA TRP A 264 18.01 23.92 -8.56
C TRP A 264 19.43 23.71 -9.08
N ASN A 265 19.93 22.50 -8.91
CA ASN A 265 21.20 22.04 -9.41
C ASN A 265 21.00 20.68 -10.09
N ALA A 266 20.88 20.71 -11.41
CA ALA A 266 20.80 19.53 -12.26
C ALA A 266 22.02 19.39 -13.20
N SER A 267 22.86 20.42 -13.31
CA SER A 267 24.04 20.46 -14.21
C SER A 267 25.38 20.44 -13.46
N GLY A 268 25.36 20.32 -12.13
CA GLY A 268 26.53 20.51 -11.27
C GLY A 268 26.69 21.95 -10.75
N ALA A 269 25.87 22.90 -11.20
CA ALA A 269 25.83 24.28 -10.72
C ALA A 269 24.41 24.73 -10.34
N TRP A 270 24.29 25.58 -9.32
CA TRP A 270 23.02 26.15 -8.88
C TRP A 270 22.52 27.22 -9.85
N GLN A 271 21.24 27.18 -10.18
CA GLN A 271 20.54 28.16 -11.00
C GLN A 271 19.28 28.63 -10.29
N ASN A 272 19.03 29.95 -10.30
CA ASN A 272 17.90 30.58 -9.62
C ASN A 272 16.86 31.07 -10.62
N PHE A 273 15.58 30.90 -10.29
CA PHE A 273 14.44 31.31 -11.10
C PHE A 273 13.40 31.99 -10.20
N THR A 274 13.04 33.23 -10.50
CA THR A 274 11.86 33.85 -9.89
C THR A 274 10.62 33.15 -10.42
N VAL A 275 9.82 32.56 -9.53
CA VAL A 275 8.69 31.70 -9.88
C VAL A 275 7.36 32.40 -9.73
N THR A 276 7.16 33.07 -8.59
CA THR A 276 5.90 33.74 -8.26
C THR A 276 6.20 35.08 -7.63
N THR A 277 5.44 36.10 -8.03
CA THR A 277 5.30 37.37 -7.32
C THR A 277 3.84 37.50 -6.91
N PHE A 278 3.60 37.59 -5.61
CA PHE A 278 2.27 37.68 -5.04
C PHE A 278 1.77 39.12 -5.06
N SER A 279 0.45 39.29 -5.15
CA SER A 279 -0.19 40.59 -4.94
C SER A 279 -0.08 41.00 -3.46
N SER A 280 -0.04 42.30 -3.19
CA SER A 280 -0.06 42.80 -1.82
C SER A 280 -1.29 42.30 -1.06
N GLY A 281 -1.10 41.91 0.19
CA GLY A 281 -2.13 41.36 1.09
C GLY A 281 -2.28 39.84 1.01
N THR A 282 -1.43 39.15 0.24
CA THR A 282 -1.50 37.68 0.12
C THR A 282 -0.90 37.02 1.36
N THR A 283 -1.72 36.39 2.20
CA THR A 283 -1.25 35.73 3.43
C THR A 283 -0.77 34.29 3.20
N GLU A 284 -1.19 33.66 2.10
CA GLU A 284 -0.78 32.31 1.73
C GLU A 284 -0.81 32.08 0.22
N GLY A 285 0.01 31.17 -0.30
CA GLY A 285 0.05 30.95 -1.74
C GLY A 285 1.00 29.87 -2.24
N TRP A 286 0.69 29.35 -3.43
CA TRP A 286 1.50 28.37 -4.15
C TRP A 286 2.52 29.04 -5.08
N ALA A 287 3.71 28.44 -5.16
CA ALA A 287 4.72 28.75 -6.16
C ALA A 287 5.16 27.47 -6.87
N ASN A 288 5.01 27.44 -8.20
CA ASN A 288 5.21 26.25 -9.01
C ASN A 288 6.09 26.54 -10.22
N ILE A 289 7.06 25.67 -10.50
CA ILE A 289 7.88 25.75 -11.72
C ILE A 289 8.05 24.36 -12.32
N THR A 290 7.85 24.25 -13.63
CA THR A 290 8.06 23.01 -14.37
C THR A 290 9.44 23.02 -15.02
N LYS A 291 10.21 21.95 -14.83
CA LYS A 291 11.50 21.71 -15.48
C LYS A 291 11.49 20.35 -16.16
N THR A 292 12.09 20.26 -17.34
CA THR A 292 12.39 18.98 -17.97
C THR A 292 13.61 18.36 -17.27
N LEU A 293 13.48 17.13 -16.78
CA LEU A 293 14.56 16.44 -16.12
C LEU A 293 15.63 15.99 -17.13
N PRO A 294 16.93 16.03 -16.79
CA PRO A 294 17.99 15.57 -17.69
C PRO A 294 17.76 14.13 -18.15
N ASN A 295 18.11 13.84 -19.40
CA ASN A 295 18.11 12.49 -19.94
C ASN A 295 19.34 11.68 -19.46
N GLN A 296 19.50 11.61 -18.14
CA GLN A 296 20.58 10.90 -17.47
C GLN A 296 20.00 10.23 -16.25
N VAL A 297 20.06 8.90 -16.19
CA VAL A 297 19.63 8.11 -15.04
C VAL A 297 20.65 8.19 -13.90
N TYR A 298 20.22 8.05 -12.65
CA TYR A 298 21.06 8.11 -11.46
C TYR A 298 21.77 9.46 -11.26
N LEU A 299 21.24 10.54 -11.85
CA LEU A 299 21.73 11.88 -11.63
C LEU A 299 21.06 12.47 -10.39
N THR A 300 21.85 12.88 -9.39
CA THR A 300 21.32 13.59 -8.23
C THR A 300 21.00 15.03 -8.61
N ILE A 301 19.73 15.40 -8.51
CA ILE A 301 19.25 16.77 -8.63
C ILE A 301 19.03 17.31 -7.23
N ALA A 302 19.57 18.50 -6.97
CA ALA A 302 19.28 19.25 -5.75
C ALA A 302 18.34 20.43 -6.04
N TYR A 303 17.47 20.79 -5.10
CA TYR A 303 16.65 21.99 -5.18
C TYR A 303 16.38 22.61 -3.81
N LYS A 304 16.06 23.90 -3.78
CA LYS A 304 15.61 24.65 -2.61
C LYS A 304 14.80 25.86 -3.05
N TRP A 305 14.12 26.48 -2.09
CA TRP A 305 13.25 27.62 -2.31
C TRP A 305 13.67 28.79 -1.42
N TYR A 306 13.44 30.00 -1.92
CA TYR A 306 13.54 31.25 -1.17
C TYR A 306 12.19 31.92 -1.25
N CYS A 307 11.61 32.30 -0.12
CA CYS A 307 10.37 33.04 -0.07
C CYS A 307 10.59 34.33 0.71
N ASN A 308 10.10 35.42 0.15
CA ASN A 308 10.15 36.75 0.73
C ASN A 308 8.73 37.24 1.01
N ASP A 309 8.55 38.01 2.07
CA ASP A 309 7.37 38.82 2.29
C ASP A 309 7.58 40.28 1.84
N THR A 310 6.57 41.13 2.03
CA THR A 310 6.65 42.55 1.67
C THR A 310 7.48 43.39 2.63
N ASN A 311 7.84 42.86 3.80
CA ASN A 311 8.75 43.50 4.76
C ASN A 311 10.23 43.27 4.40
N GLY A 312 10.50 42.32 3.50
CA GLY A 312 11.86 41.96 3.10
C GLY A 312 12.42 40.79 3.91
N ASP A 313 11.58 40.08 4.66
CA ASP A 313 11.96 38.94 5.46
C ASP A 313 12.00 37.67 4.60
N TRP A 314 13.16 37.01 4.59
CA TRP A 314 13.43 35.86 3.74
C TRP A 314 13.50 34.57 4.52
N THR A 315 12.81 33.54 4.01
CA THR A 315 12.99 32.15 4.42
C THR A 315 13.63 31.35 3.30
N ILE A 316 14.67 30.59 3.66
CA ILE A 316 15.38 29.69 2.76
C ILE A 316 15.17 28.26 3.23
N THR A 317 14.73 27.39 2.33
CA THR A 317 14.57 25.97 2.67
C THR A 317 15.93 25.25 2.67
N GLN A 318 16.02 24.14 3.40
CA GLN A 318 17.15 23.22 3.25
C GLN A 318 17.28 22.73 1.79
N SER A 319 18.45 22.20 1.44
CA SER A 319 18.62 21.58 0.13
C SER A 319 17.98 20.20 0.12
N TYR A 320 17.03 20.00 -0.79
CA TYR A 320 16.40 18.71 -1.05
C TYR A 320 17.08 18.06 -2.24
N THR A 321 17.21 16.73 -2.22
CA THR A 321 17.80 15.98 -3.33
C THR A 321 16.95 14.80 -3.71
N PHE A 322 16.92 14.50 -5.00
CA PHE A 322 16.42 13.24 -5.52
C PHE A 322 17.30 12.79 -6.68
N LEU A 323 17.31 11.50 -6.96
CA LEU A 323 17.98 10.92 -8.12
C LEU A 323 16.97 10.83 -9.27
N THR A 324 17.41 10.94 -10.51
CA THR A 324 16.59 10.66 -11.70
C THR A 324 16.57 9.16 -12.03
N TRP A 325 15.47 8.67 -12.60
CA TRP A 325 15.29 7.23 -12.87
C TRP A 325 14.61 6.95 -14.20
N TYR A 326 14.63 5.68 -14.60
CA TYR A 326 13.79 5.22 -15.68
C TYR A 326 12.31 5.19 -15.28
N GLU A 327 11.44 5.36 -16.28
CA GLU A 327 10.02 5.04 -16.13
C GLU A 327 9.86 3.56 -15.75
N THR A 328 8.88 3.25 -14.91
CA THR A 328 8.65 1.88 -14.48
C THR A 328 7.93 1.09 -15.59
N PRO A 329 8.55 0.06 -16.18
CA PRO A 329 7.97 -0.68 -17.32
C PRO A 329 6.73 -1.47 -16.90
N GLU A 330 5.78 -1.69 -17.81
CA GLU A 330 4.58 -2.52 -17.54
C GLU A 330 4.94 -4.00 -17.23
N ILE A 331 3.96 -4.83 -16.81
CA ILE A 331 4.14 -6.29 -16.50
C ILE A 331 3.26 -7.21 -17.36
N TYR A 332 3.77 -8.40 -17.69
CA TYR A 332 3.26 -9.24 -18.79
C TYR A 332 2.45 -10.25 -18.04
N LYS A 333 1.14 -10.19 -18.19
CA LYS A 333 0.26 -10.97 -17.36
C LYS A 333 -0.11 -12.23 -18.11
N MET A 334 0.17 -13.38 -17.51
CA MET A 334 -0.52 -14.61 -17.84
C MET A 334 -1.47 -14.93 -16.69
N GLU A 335 -2.74 -15.14 -17.02
CA GLU A 335 -3.76 -15.52 -16.06
C GLU A 335 -3.93 -17.04 -16.09
N PHE A 336 -3.83 -17.65 -14.92
CA PHE A 336 -4.13 -19.07 -14.73
C PHE A 336 -5.45 -19.22 -13.99
N ASN A 337 -6.29 -20.12 -14.49
CA ASN A 337 -7.53 -20.48 -13.80
C ASN A 337 -7.25 -21.48 -12.66
N GLN A 338 -6.13 -22.21 -12.72
CA GLN A 338 -5.67 -23.20 -11.74
C GLN A 338 -4.48 -22.73 -10.89
N THR A 339 -4.15 -23.51 -9.84
CA THR A 339 -2.93 -23.30 -9.03
C THR A 339 -1.76 -24.00 -9.70
N VAL A 340 -0.62 -23.31 -9.84
CA VAL A 340 0.57 -23.86 -10.51
C VAL A 340 1.82 -23.77 -9.64
N ALA A 341 2.74 -24.71 -9.83
CA ALA A 341 4.11 -24.65 -9.33
C ALA A 341 5.07 -24.68 -10.53
N SER A 342 6.17 -23.93 -10.52
CA SER A 342 6.98 -23.79 -11.74
C SER A 342 8.45 -23.56 -11.49
N ALA A 343 9.30 -24.01 -12.41
CA ALA A 343 10.63 -23.43 -12.51
C ALA A 343 10.52 -21.95 -12.91
N PRO A 344 11.51 -21.12 -12.59
CA PRO A 344 11.46 -19.75 -13.04
C PRO A 344 11.57 -19.71 -14.59
N PRO A 345 10.88 -18.78 -15.25
CA PRO A 345 10.91 -18.67 -16.70
C PRO A 345 12.31 -18.33 -17.22
N LEU A 346 12.63 -18.80 -18.42
CA LEU A 346 13.93 -18.60 -19.04
C LEU A 346 13.80 -17.71 -20.27
N LEU A 347 14.39 -16.52 -20.24
CA LEU A 347 14.62 -15.72 -21.44
C LEU A 347 15.76 -16.34 -22.24
N TYR A 348 15.51 -16.68 -23.50
CA TYR A 348 16.54 -17.22 -24.37
C TYR A 348 16.53 -16.53 -25.74
N LYS A 349 17.69 -15.97 -26.11
CA LYS A 349 17.91 -15.24 -27.37
C LYS A 349 18.31 -16.23 -28.47
N GLY A 350 17.39 -17.13 -28.81
CA GLY A 350 17.54 -18.09 -29.90
C GLY A 350 17.32 -17.47 -31.29
N LYS A 351 16.90 -18.28 -32.26
CA LYS A 351 16.44 -17.81 -33.58
C LYS A 351 15.33 -16.77 -33.44
N LYS A 352 14.47 -16.97 -32.45
CA LYS A 352 13.51 -16.00 -31.95
C LYS A 352 13.75 -15.79 -30.46
N THR A 353 13.79 -14.52 -30.04
CA THR A 353 13.90 -14.20 -28.61
C THR A 353 12.53 -14.43 -27.97
N ALA A 354 12.48 -15.31 -26.99
CA ALA A 354 11.26 -15.68 -26.30
C ALA A 354 11.53 -15.98 -24.82
N ILE A 355 10.49 -15.89 -24.01
CA ILE A 355 10.49 -16.40 -22.64
C ILE A 355 9.88 -17.80 -22.70
N TYR A 356 10.62 -18.79 -22.24
CA TYR A 356 10.16 -20.17 -22.18
C TYR A 356 9.86 -20.56 -20.75
N TRP A 357 8.83 -21.38 -20.57
CA TRP A 357 8.35 -21.71 -19.24
C TRP A 357 7.84 -23.14 -19.15
N ALA A 358 8.04 -23.75 -17.99
CA ALA A 358 7.50 -25.06 -17.63
C ALA A 358 6.82 -24.96 -16.26
N TYR A 359 5.60 -25.45 -16.15
CA TYR A 359 4.82 -25.40 -14.92
C TYR A 359 4.00 -26.67 -14.70
N LEU A 360 3.87 -27.05 -13.45
CA LEU A 360 3.00 -28.09 -12.92
C LEU A 360 1.65 -27.48 -12.54
N ASP A 361 0.57 -28.01 -13.09
CA ASP A 361 -0.78 -27.78 -12.60
C ASP A 361 -1.03 -28.61 -11.35
N LEU A 362 -1.20 -27.95 -10.20
CA LEU A 362 -1.41 -28.58 -8.90
C LEU A 362 -2.84 -29.12 -8.69
N GLN A 363 -3.76 -28.90 -9.63
CA GLN A 363 -5.07 -29.55 -9.60
C GLN A 363 -5.05 -30.90 -10.31
N THR A 364 -4.28 -30.99 -11.41
CA THR A 364 -4.30 -32.17 -12.29
C THR A 364 -3.05 -33.03 -12.20
N GLY A 365 -1.94 -32.52 -11.66
CA GLY A 365 -0.65 -33.18 -11.69
C GLY A 365 0.05 -33.11 -13.05
N LYS A 366 -0.46 -32.33 -14.01
CA LYS A 366 0.09 -32.25 -15.36
C LYS A 366 1.14 -31.15 -15.48
N ILE A 367 2.27 -31.47 -16.11
CA ILE A 367 3.32 -30.52 -16.46
C ILE A 367 3.11 -30.04 -17.89
N TYR A 368 3.10 -28.73 -18.06
CA TYR A 368 2.99 -28.03 -19.34
C TYR A 368 4.25 -27.22 -19.63
N VAL A 369 4.51 -27.01 -20.91
CA VAL A 369 5.50 -26.05 -21.42
C VAL A 369 4.83 -25.03 -22.32
N GLN A 370 5.34 -23.81 -22.31
CA GLN A 370 4.79 -22.71 -23.07
C GLN A 370 5.87 -21.67 -23.38
N ALA A 371 5.66 -20.91 -24.45
CA ALA A 371 6.54 -19.81 -24.82
C ALA A 371 5.77 -18.51 -24.95
N TYR A 372 6.42 -17.41 -24.58
CA TYR A 372 5.94 -16.06 -24.77
C TYR A 372 6.79 -15.34 -25.80
N ASP A 373 6.12 -14.87 -26.85
CA ASP A 373 6.70 -14.10 -27.93
C ASP A 373 6.83 -12.63 -27.52
N VAL A 374 8.04 -12.25 -27.14
CA VAL A 374 8.35 -10.89 -26.67
C VAL A 374 8.09 -9.85 -27.76
N GLN A 375 8.23 -10.21 -29.04
CA GLN A 375 8.06 -9.25 -30.14
C GLN A 375 6.59 -9.00 -30.46
N ASN A 376 5.76 -10.05 -30.44
CA ASN A 376 4.35 -9.95 -30.81
C ASN A 376 3.39 -9.85 -29.62
N ASN A 377 3.93 -9.82 -28.40
CA ASN A 377 3.18 -9.74 -27.17
C ASN A 377 2.11 -10.84 -27.02
N SER A 378 2.49 -12.08 -27.32
CA SER A 378 1.54 -13.20 -27.35
C SER A 378 2.13 -14.49 -26.75
N TRP A 379 1.26 -15.31 -26.17
CA TRP A 379 1.59 -16.64 -25.69
C TRP A 379 1.32 -17.68 -26.77
N THR A 380 2.14 -18.72 -26.83
CA THR A 380 1.77 -19.97 -27.51
C THR A 380 0.67 -20.66 -26.71
N GLU A 381 -0.05 -21.60 -27.32
CA GLU A 381 -0.88 -22.52 -26.54
C GLU A 381 0.00 -23.37 -25.58
N PRO A 382 -0.52 -23.81 -24.42
CA PRO A 382 0.20 -24.70 -23.52
C PRO A 382 0.34 -26.09 -24.12
N VAL A 383 1.54 -26.67 -24.06
CA VAL A 383 1.81 -28.04 -24.52
C VAL A 383 1.98 -28.96 -23.31
N TYR A 384 1.14 -29.98 -23.21
CA TYR A 384 1.27 -31.02 -22.18
C TYR A 384 2.50 -31.90 -22.46
N VAL A 385 3.30 -32.15 -21.43
CA VAL A 385 4.51 -33.00 -21.54
C VAL A 385 4.36 -34.29 -20.75
N VAL A 386 3.98 -34.22 -19.47
CA VAL A 386 3.88 -35.40 -18.61
C VAL A 386 2.93 -35.21 -17.44
N ASN A 387 2.42 -36.32 -16.90
CA ASN A 387 1.61 -36.37 -15.69
C ASN A 387 2.44 -36.91 -14.50
N VAL A 388 2.35 -36.23 -13.37
CA VAL A 388 3.01 -36.53 -12.09
C VAL A 388 2.01 -36.43 -10.95
N ALA A 389 2.46 -36.56 -9.70
CA ALA A 389 1.59 -36.26 -8.57
C ALA A 389 1.29 -34.75 -8.49
N ALA A 390 0.07 -34.40 -8.08
CA ALA A 390 -0.38 -33.03 -7.85
C ALA A 390 0.21 -32.47 -6.54
N ASP A 391 1.53 -32.37 -6.47
CA ASP A 391 2.30 -31.96 -5.30
C ASP A 391 3.42 -30.98 -5.73
N PRO A 392 3.58 -29.81 -5.08
CA PRO A 392 4.62 -28.83 -5.44
C PRO A 392 6.05 -29.36 -5.41
N HIS A 393 6.33 -30.48 -4.71
CA HIS A 393 7.63 -31.14 -4.74
C HIS A 393 8.01 -31.64 -6.14
N TRP A 394 7.03 -31.87 -7.01
CA TRP A 394 7.21 -32.27 -8.40
C TRP A 394 7.43 -31.09 -9.36
N THR A 395 7.73 -29.90 -8.85
CA THR A 395 8.05 -28.76 -9.70
C THR A 395 9.18 -29.11 -10.68
N PRO A 396 8.98 -28.96 -12.01
CA PRO A 396 10.01 -29.31 -12.98
C PRO A 396 11.21 -28.38 -12.88
N GLY A 397 12.41 -28.90 -13.10
CA GLY A 397 13.57 -28.11 -13.49
C GLY A 397 13.50 -27.78 -14.97
N PHE A 398 13.97 -26.60 -15.39
CA PHE A 398 13.86 -26.15 -16.78
C PHE A 398 15.14 -25.46 -17.27
N GLY A 399 15.58 -25.73 -18.49
CA GLY A 399 16.80 -25.15 -19.08
C GLY A 399 16.90 -25.29 -20.58
N VAL A 400 18.02 -24.83 -21.16
CA VAL A 400 18.39 -25.06 -22.57
C VAL A 400 19.74 -25.76 -22.62
N PHE A 401 19.84 -26.85 -23.38
CA PHE A 401 21.11 -27.48 -23.67
C PHE A 401 22.00 -26.58 -24.54
N PRO A 402 23.33 -26.78 -24.55
CA PRO A 402 24.24 -26.02 -25.41
C PRO A 402 23.86 -26.04 -26.89
N ASN A 403 23.30 -27.14 -27.39
CA ASN A 403 22.83 -27.25 -28.78
C ASN A 403 21.54 -26.44 -29.08
N GLY A 404 20.91 -25.85 -28.05
CA GLY A 404 19.69 -25.05 -28.14
C GLY A 404 18.38 -25.83 -27.92
N SER A 405 18.42 -27.14 -27.66
CA SER A 405 17.22 -27.89 -27.27
C SER A 405 16.76 -27.46 -25.87
N LEU A 406 15.46 -27.20 -25.71
CA LEU A 406 14.86 -26.93 -24.40
C LEU A 406 14.69 -28.25 -23.65
N VAL A 407 14.85 -28.24 -22.32
CA VAL A 407 14.77 -29.44 -21.49
C VAL A 407 13.98 -29.20 -20.22
N ILE A 408 13.12 -30.16 -19.86
CA ILE A 408 12.52 -30.29 -18.54
C ILE A 408 13.16 -31.46 -17.79
N PHE A 409 13.34 -31.28 -16.48
CA PHE A 409 13.80 -32.31 -15.54
C PHE A 409 12.70 -32.57 -14.51
N VAL A 410 12.39 -33.84 -14.28
CA VAL A 410 11.28 -34.25 -13.41
C VAL A 410 11.76 -35.35 -12.48
N GLY A 411 11.50 -35.19 -11.19
CA GLY A 411 11.76 -36.23 -10.19
C GLY A 411 11.53 -35.74 -8.76
N HIS A 412 10.82 -36.54 -7.98
CA HIS A 412 10.70 -36.37 -6.54
C HIS A 412 10.57 -37.74 -5.86
N SER A 413 11.56 -38.07 -5.02
CA SER A 413 11.70 -39.39 -4.38
C SER A 413 11.67 -40.55 -5.39
N CYS A 414 12.22 -40.32 -6.58
CA CYS A 414 12.27 -41.30 -7.68
C CYS A 414 13.51 -41.10 -8.56
N GLU A 415 13.71 -41.99 -9.52
CA GLU A 415 14.75 -41.81 -10.55
C GLU A 415 14.56 -40.48 -11.30
N LEU A 416 15.65 -39.78 -11.57
CA LEU A 416 15.56 -38.49 -12.27
C LEU A 416 15.32 -38.72 -13.76
N GLN A 417 14.28 -38.08 -14.30
CA GLN A 417 13.89 -38.18 -15.70
C GLN A 417 13.98 -36.81 -16.38
N ALA A 418 14.12 -36.81 -17.70
CA ALA A 418 14.12 -35.60 -18.51
C ALA A 418 13.39 -35.79 -19.84
N SER A 419 12.81 -34.71 -20.37
CA SER A 419 12.31 -34.62 -21.75
C SER A 419 12.86 -33.34 -22.37
N TRP A 420 13.17 -33.38 -23.65
CA TRP A 420 13.72 -32.23 -24.38
C TRP A 420 13.14 -32.13 -25.78
N THR A 421 13.27 -30.94 -26.37
CA THR A 421 12.83 -30.67 -27.74
C THR A 421 13.74 -31.36 -28.75
N SER A 422 13.13 -32.01 -29.73
CA SER A 422 13.84 -32.51 -30.92
C SER A 422 14.31 -31.38 -31.85
N LEU A 423 13.70 -30.19 -31.74
CA LEU A 423 14.13 -28.98 -32.43
C LEU A 423 15.00 -28.10 -31.51
N SER A 424 15.90 -27.33 -32.11
CA SER A 424 16.74 -26.37 -31.40
C SER A 424 16.15 -24.96 -31.48
N ALA A 425 16.04 -24.30 -30.32
CA ALA A 425 15.68 -22.89 -30.23
C ALA A 425 16.71 -21.96 -30.92
N LYS A 426 17.93 -22.43 -31.22
CA LYS A 426 18.92 -21.68 -32.01
C LYS A 426 18.54 -21.60 -33.49
N THR A 427 17.77 -22.55 -34.00
CA THR A 427 17.48 -22.68 -35.44
C THR A 427 15.99 -22.55 -35.77
N GLU A 428 15.09 -22.92 -34.85
CA GLU A 428 13.64 -22.86 -35.04
C GLU A 428 13.06 -21.55 -34.49
N GLY A 429 12.36 -20.80 -35.34
CA GLY A 429 11.73 -19.51 -35.00
C GLY A 429 10.23 -19.61 -34.73
N ASN A 430 9.59 -20.73 -35.11
CA ASN A 430 8.20 -21.00 -34.79
C ASN A 430 8.08 -21.58 -33.38
N LEU A 431 7.65 -20.74 -32.43
CA LEU A 431 7.60 -21.11 -31.01
C LEU A 431 6.61 -22.25 -30.74
N THR A 432 5.44 -22.28 -31.39
CA THR A 432 4.47 -23.37 -31.24
C THR A 432 5.07 -24.70 -31.68
N LYS A 433 5.67 -24.73 -32.87
CA LYS A 433 6.34 -25.93 -33.40
C LYS A 433 7.50 -26.39 -32.52
N LEU A 434 8.24 -25.46 -31.93
CA LEU A 434 9.30 -25.78 -30.95
C LEU A 434 8.72 -26.40 -29.67
N MET A 435 7.64 -25.84 -29.10
CA MET A 435 6.98 -26.39 -27.90
C MET A 435 6.38 -27.78 -28.16
N GLU A 436 5.77 -28.00 -29.32
CA GLU A 436 5.19 -29.30 -29.70
C GLU A 436 6.25 -30.40 -29.94
N SER A 437 7.53 -30.02 -30.01
CA SER A 437 8.63 -30.94 -30.33
C SER A 437 9.27 -31.64 -29.12
N PHE A 438 8.74 -31.43 -27.90
CA PHE A 438 9.17 -32.14 -26.70
C PHE A 438 8.92 -33.66 -26.83
N GLY A 439 9.95 -34.46 -26.53
CA GLY A 439 9.89 -35.91 -26.59
C GLY A 439 9.26 -36.57 -25.36
N SER A 440 9.29 -37.91 -25.34
CA SER A 440 8.93 -38.69 -24.15
C SER A 440 9.99 -38.57 -23.04
N LEU A 441 9.59 -38.83 -21.79
CA LEU A 441 10.53 -38.88 -20.67
C LEU A 441 11.57 -40.00 -20.86
N THR A 442 12.81 -39.66 -20.56
CA THR A 442 13.95 -40.57 -20.51
C THR A 442 14.56 -40.53 -19.11
N THR A 443 14.78 -41.69 -18.49
CA THR A 443 15.53 -41.76 -17.22
C THR A 443 16.99 -41.36 -17.46
N ILE A 444 17.43 -40.31 -16.76
CA ILE A 444 18.81 -39.81 -16.84
C ILE A 444 19.62 -40.19 -15.60
N VAL A 445 19.00 -40.46 -14.45
CA VAL A 445 19.70 -40.98 -13.27
C VAL A 445 18.95 -42.21 -12.78
N SER A 446 19.53 -43.38 -12.99
CA SER A 446 18.96 -44.65 -12.55
C SER A 446 19.45 -45.05 -11.15
N GLY A 447 18.60 -45.75 -10.40
CA GLY A 447 18.93 -46.37 -9.11
C GLY A 447 19.14 -45.40 -7.94
N LEU A 448 18.75 -44.13 -8.08
CA LEU A 448 18.84 -43.11 -7.03
C LEU A 448 17.51 -42.38 -6.86
N GLU A 449 17.11 -42.15 -5.61
CA GLU A 449 15.97 -41.30 -5.26
C GLU A 449 16.38 -39.82 -5.34
N CYS A 450 15.86 -39.12 -6.36
CA CYS A 450 16.20 -37.75 -6.70
C CYS A 450 15.01 -36.82 -6.44
N SER A 451 15.28 -35.57 -6.00
CA SER A 451 14.28 -34.52 -5.82
C SER A 451 14.80 -33.14 -6.22
N TYR A 452 13.88 -32.20 -6.48
CA TYR A 452 14.14 -30.77 -6.66
C TYR A 452 15.19 -30.44 -7.74
N PRO A 453 15.00 -30.89 -9.00
CA PRO A 453 15.92 -30.56 -10.06
C PRO A 453 15.92 -29.05 -10.35
N GLN A 454 17.11 -28.45 -10.33
CA GLN A 454 17.33 -27.04 -10.64
C GLN A 454 18.37 -26.92 -11.75
N ALA A 455 17.95 -26.41 -12.90
CA ALA A 455 18.82 -26.21 -14.05
C ALA A 455 19.24 -24.74 -14.18
N ILE A 456 20.52 -24.53 -14.51
CA ILE A 456 21.10 -23.21 -14.81
C ILE A 456 21.78 -23.28 -16.17
N THR A 457 21.31 -22.43 -17.08
CA THR A 457 21.72 -22.46 -18.49
C THR A 457 22.75 -21.36 -18.78
N PHE A 458 23.82 -21.71 -19.48
CA PHE A 458 24.80 -20.83 -20.12
C PHE A 458 24.83 -21.14 -21.61
N SER A 459 25.49 -20.28 -22.41
CA SER A 459 25.59 -20.48 -23.86
C SER A 459 26.30 -21.78 -24.25
N ASP A 460 27.24 -22.23 -23.42
CA ASP A 460 28.13 -23.38 -23.64
C ASP A 460 27.86 -24.56 -22.68
N LYS A 461 27.11 -24.34 -21.59
CA LYS A 461 26.86 -25.33 -20.54
C LYS A 461 25.44 -25.28 -20.01
N LEU A 462 24.88 -26.43 -19.67
CA LEU A 462 23.74 -26.52 -18.74
C LEU A 462 24.21 -27.21 -17.47
N HIS A 463 24.05 -26.55 -16.32
CA HIS A 463 24.29 -27.13 -15.00
C HIS A 463 22.97 -27.62 -14.40
N LEU A 464 23.02 -28.77 -13.74
CA LEU A 464 21.88 -29.36 -13.05
C LEU A 464 22.28 -29.68 -11.61
N PHE A 465 21.47 -29.19 -10.68
CA PHE A 465 21.59 -29.46 -9.25
C PHE A 465 20.33 -30.20 -8.80
N TYR A 466 20.49 -31.22 -7.99
CA TYR A 466 19.35 -31.97 -7.46
C TYR A 466 19.73 -32.67 -6.17
N TRP A 467 18.72 -32.93 -5.36
CA TRP A 467 18.84 -33.61 -4.08
C TRP A 467 18.80 -35.12 -4.29
N VAL A 468 19.68 -35.87 -3.62
CA VAL A 468 19.75 -37.33 -3.68
C VAL A 468 19.64 -37.91 -2.26
N GLY A 469 18.79 -38.92 -2.07
CA GLY A 469 18.65 -39.67 -0.82
C GLY A 469 17.35 -39.39 -0.07
N THR A 470 17.29 -39.82 1.19
CA THR A 470 16.15 -39.61 2.10
C THR A 470 16.47 -38.49 3.10
N PRO A 471 15.48 -37.89 3.79
CA PRO A 471 15.73 -36.79 4.72
C PRO A 471 16.78 -37.06 5.80
N SER A 472 17.06 -38.32 6.11
CA SER A 472 18.07 -38.77 7.08
C SER A 472 19.48 -38.96 6.51
N ASN A 473 19.66 -38.99 5.18
CA ASN A 473 20.96 -39.16 4.53
C ASN A 473 20.91 -38.62 3.11
N ALA A 474 20.84 -37.30 2.97
CA ALA A 474 20.75 -36.67 1.66
C ALA A 474 21.85 -35.66 1.39
N TYR A 475 22.08 -35.39 0.11
CA TYR A 475 23.07 -34.44 -0.35
C TYR A 475 22.70 -33.86 -1.71
N TYR A 476 23.25 -32.68 -2.02
CA TYR A 476 23.12 -32.10 -3.36
C TYR A 476 24.17 -32.68 -4.30
N LYS A 477 23.70 -33.20 -5.42
CA LYS A 477 24.52 -33.66 -6.54
C LYS A 477 24.54 -32.58 -7.62
N TRP A 478 25.69 -32.45 -8.28
CA TRP A 478 25.91 -31.54 -9.39
C TRP A 478 26.28 -32.31 -10.64
N GLU A 479 25.73 -31.91 -11.78
CA GLU A 479 26.06 -32.42 -13.11
C GLU A 479 26.03 -31.27 -14.13
N TYR A 480 26.71 -31.45 -15.27
CA TYR A 480 26.61 -30.48 -16.35
C TYR A 480 26.67 -31.14 -17.73
N TRP A 481 26.11 -30.45 -18.72
CA TRP A 481 26.15 -30.81 -20.14
C TRP A 481 26.93 -29.77 -20.92
N THR A 482 27.77 -30.26 -21.82
CA THR A 482 28.43 -29.49 -22.89
C THR A 482 27.99 -30.07 -24.24
N GLU A 483 28.44 -29.48 -25.35
CA GLU A 483 28.31 -30.12 -26.68
C GLU A 483 28.97 -31.52 -26.73
N ALA A 484 30.00 -31.77 -25.91
CA ALA A 484 30.64 -33.08 -25.80
C ALA A 484 29.84 -34.12 -24.99
N GLY A 485 28.70 -33.71 -24.42
CA GLY A 485 27.82 -34.55 -23.62
C GLY A 485 27.85 -34.23 -22.12
N ARG A 486 27.30 -35.17 -21.34
CA ARG A 486 27.06 -35.05 -19.90
C ARG A 486 28.30 -35.42 -19.08
N THR A 487 28.58 -34.66 -18.04
CA THR A 487 29.57 -34.98 -17.00
C THR A 487 28.88 -35.04 -15.63
N SER A 488 29.01 -36.17 -14.93
CA SER A 488 28.55 -36.30 -13.54
C SER A 488 29.65 -35.84 -12.60
N CYS A 489 29.34 -34.89 -11.71
CA CYS A 489 30.31 -34.22 -10.85
C CYS A 489 30.28 -34.72 -9.40
N GLY A 490 29.38 -35.64 -9.04
CA GLY A 490 29.25 -36.19 -7.69
C GLY A 490 28.66 -35.19 -6.68
N LYS A 491 28.89 -35.46 -5.39
CA LYS A 491 28.42 -34.65 -4.26
C LYS A 491 29.07 -33.25 -4.29
N LEU A 492 28.26 -32.21 -4.15
CA LEU A 492 28.73 -30.83 -4.17
C LEU A 492 29.13 -30.31 -2.79
N PHE A 493 28.31 -30.58 -1.77
CA PHE A 493 28.50 -30.09 -0.41
C PHE A 493 28.64 -31.25 0.58
N ASN A 494 29.55 -31.12 1.54
CA ASN A 494 29.61 -31.94 2.76
C ASN A 494 29.03 -31.17 3.94
N GLU A 495 28.18 -31.85 4.71
CA GLU A 495 27.52 -31.33 5.90
C GLU A 495 28.18 -31.99 7.12
N ASP A 496 28.39 -31.24 8.21
CA ASP A 496 28.93 -31.81 9.46
C ASP A 496 27.87 -32.72 10.11
N GLU A 497 28.28 -33.60 11.02
CA GLU A 497 27.35 -34.43 11.78
C GLU A 497 26.35 -33.51 12.51
N TYR A 498 25.04 -33.72 12.29
CA TYR A 498 23.91 -32.89 12.80
C TYR A 498 23.60 -31.56 12.08
N ASP A 499 24.18 -31.33 10.90
CA ASP A 499 23.77 -30.23 10.02
C ASP A 499 22.73 -30.68 8.98
N SER A 500 21.87 -29.74 8.55
CA SER A 500 21.16 -29.84 7.27
C SER A 500 21.37 -28.57 6.44
N PHE A 501 21.73 -28.68 5.16
CA PHE A 501 21.97 -27.53 4.29
C PHE A 501 20.98 -27.44 3.12
N TYR A 502 20.31 -26.29 3.01
CA TYR A 502 19.39 -25.97 1.92
C TYR A 502 19.96 -24.83 1.04
N PRO A 503 20.71 -25.17 -0.04
CA PRO A 503 21.29 -24.21 -0.97
C PRO A 503 20.24 -23.57 -1.89
N VAL A 504 20.51 -22.33 -2.26
CA VAL A 504 19.84 -21.57 -3.31
C VAL A 504 20.88 -21.24 -4.38
N PHE A 505 20.68 -21.77 -5.58
CA PHE A 505 21.56 -21.53 -6.73
C PHE A 505 21.01 -20.40 -7.60
N ARG A 506 21.86 -19.46 -7.99
CA ARG A 506 21.49 -18.27 -8.79
C ARG A 506 22.51 -17.99 -9.87
N LYS A 507 22.07 -17.80 -11.12
CA LYS A 507 22.95 -17.28 -12.17
C LYS A 507 23.09 -15.76 -12.05
N HIS A 508 24.30 -15.26 -12.22
CA HIS A 508 24.59 -13.83 -12.35
C HIS A 508 25.75 -13.65 -13.33
N GLY A 509 25.45 -13.18 -14.55
CA GLY A 509 26.43 -13.14 -15.63
C GLY A 509 27.07 -14.51 -15.85
N LYS A 510 28.40 -14.60 -15.73
CA LYS A 510 29.16 -15.86 -15.83
C LYS A 510 29.17 -16.71 -14.56
N TYR A 511 28.63 -16.20 -13.45
CA TYR A 511 28.71 -16.85 -12.15
C TYR A 511 27.49 -17.70 -11.84
N ILE A 512 27.69 -18.78 -11.09
CA ILE A 512 26.62 -19.40 -10.29
C ILE A 512 26.90 -19.04 -8.85
N LEU A 513 26.07 -18.17 -8.27
CA LEU A 513 26.10 -17.83 -6.86
C LEU A 513 25.34 -18.89 -6.07
N VAL A 514 25.86 -19.22 -4.90
CA VAL A 514 25.20 -20.12 -3.96
C VAL A 514 25.13 -19.44 -2.61
N THR A 515 23.92 -19.35 -2.08
CA THR A 515 23.66 -19.05 -0.68
C THR A 515 22.76 -20.14 -0.10
N GLY A 516 22.32 -20.01 1.13
CA GLY A 516 21.40 -20.98 1.72
C GLY A 516 21.41 -20.94 3.24
N ARG A 517 20.60 -21.81 3.82
CA ARG A 517 20.48 -21.98 5.27
C ARG A 517 21.21 -23.25 5.68
N ARG A 518 22.21 -23.11 6.53
CA ARG A 518 22.76 -24.22 7.31
C ARG A 518 22.01 -24.27 8.63
N TYR A 519 21.36 -25.40 8.92
CA TYR A 519 20.66 -25.63 10.19
C TYR A 519 21.51 -26.53 11.07
N GLN A 520 21.90 -26.02 12.25
CA GLN A 520 22.64 -26.80 13.24
C GLN A 520 21.70 -27.24 14.36
N TYR A 521 21.44 -28.56 14.44
CA TYR A 521 20.45 -29.10 15.40
C TYR A 521 20.82 -28.79 16.85
N GLN A 522 22.11 -28.83 17.21
CA GLN A 522 22.60 -28.65 18.58
C GLN A 522 22.68 -27.19 19.04
N ASN A 523 22.89 -26.24 18.12
CA ASN A 523 23.12 -24.83 18.46
C ASN A 523 21.94 -23.91 18.14
N VAL A 524 20.85 -24.43 17.54
CA VAL A 524 19.70 -23.64 17.06
C VAL A 524 20.15 -22.49 16.14
N SER A 525 21.30 -22.65 15.46
CA SER A 525 21.82 -21.65 14.54
C SER A 525 21.28 -21.88 13.13
N ARG A 526 21.00 -20.77 12.45
CA ARG A 526 20.65 -20.67 11.03
C ARG A 526 21.68 -19.78 10.34
N ASP A 527 22.81 -20.37 10.02
CA ASP A 527 23.89 -19.64 9.37
C ASP A 527 23.54 -19.33 7.91
N VAL A 528 24.00 -18.17 7.44
CA VAL A 528 23.99 -17.79 6.03
C VAL A 528 25.34 -18.14 5.44
N VAL A 529 25.30 -18.78 4.29
CA VAL A 529 26.51 -19.16 3.55
C VAL A 529 26.62 -18.41 2.23
N PHE A 530 27.83 -18.33 1.70
CA PHE A 530 28.08 -17.86 0.34
C PHE A 530 29.29 -18.54 -0.30
N CYS A 531 29.10 -19.06 -1.50
CA CYS A 531 30.17 -19.40 -2.43
C CYS A 531 29.70 -19.14 -3.87
N TYR A 532 30.59 -19.27 -4.85
CA TYR A 532 30.21 -19.14 -6.25
C TYR A 532 31.06 -20.01 -7.16
N TYR A 533 30.50 -20.38 -8.31
CA TYR A 533 31.23 -20.99 -9.43
C TYR A 533 31.61 -19.90 -10.43
N ASP A 534 32.89 -19.84 -10.83
CA ASP A 534 33.42 -18.80 -11.72
C ASP A 534 33.39 -19.15 -13.23
N GLY A 535 32.84 -20.32 -13.57
CA GLY A 535 32.91 -20.92 -14.90
C GLY A 535 33.89 -22.09 -14.99
N THR A 536 34.82 -22.19 -14.04
CA THR A 536 35.87 -23.23 -13.96
C THR A 536 35.96 -23.88 -12.58
N TYR A 537 36.03 -23.07 -11.52
CA TYR A 537 36.22 -23.50 -10.14
C TYR A 537 35.10 -22.98 -9.24
N TRP A 538 34.84 -23.74 -8.17
CA TRP A 538 34.10 -23.23 -7.02
C TRP A 538 35.03 -22.37 -6.17
N ARG A 539 34.52 -21.24 -5.69
CA ARG A 539 35.27 -20.25 -4.93
C ARG A 539 34.50 -19.73 -3.74
N LYS A 540 35.24 -19.38 -2.69
CA LYS A 540 34.73 -18.60 -1.56
C LYS A 540 34.56 -17.13 -1.97
N TYR A 541 33.83 -16.34 -1.18
CA TYR A 541 33.58 -14.93 -1.44
C TYR A 541 34.85 -14.09 -1.73
N ASP A 542 35.99 -14.47 -1.16
CA ASP A 542 37.29 -13.80 -1.30
C ASP A 542 38.13 -14.29 -2.50
N GLY A 543 37.59 -15.21 -3.30
CA GLY A 543 38.23 -15.72 -4.52
C GLY A 543 39.08 -16.96 -4.31
N SER A 544 39.29 -17.42 -3.06
CA SER A 544 39.98 -18.68 -2.79
C SER A 544 39.25 -19.87 -3.41
N ILE A 545 40.00 -20.82 -3.97
CA ILE A 545 39.44 -22.02 -4.62
C ILE A 545 38.93 -22.98 -3.53
N LEU A 546 37.72 -23.49 -3.71
CA LEU A 546 37.10 -24.50 -2.86
C LEU A 546 37.28 -25.89 -3.48
N ILE A 547 37.67 -26.85 -2.66
CA ILE A 547 37.80 -28.25 -3.05
C ILE A 547 36.46 -28.95 -2.85
N ARG A 548 36.06 -29.80 -3.81
CA ARG A 548 34.80 -30.55 -3.73
C ARG A 548 35.01 -31.94 -3.10
N PRO A 549 34.07 -32.44 -2.29
CA PRO A 549 32.84 -31.76 -1.84
C PRO A 549 33.15 -30.61 -0.85
N ILE A 550 32.45 -29.49 -0.99
CA ILE A 550 32.69 -28.26 -0.23
C ILE A 550 32.11 -28.44 1.17
N ASN A 551 32.92 -28.29 2.22
CA ASN A 551 32.41 -28.28 3.58
C ASN A 551 31.58 -27.01 3.83
N VAL A 552 30.31 -27.14 4.20
CA VAL A 552 29.40 -25.99 4.36
C VAL A 552 29.91 -25.01 5.43
N SER A 553 30.63 -25.52 6.44
CA SER A 553 31.27 -24.70 7.48
C SER A 553 32.31 -23.72 6.96
N GLU A 554 33.00 -24.03 5.85
CA GLU A 554 34.05 -23.17 5.27
C GLU A 554 33.48 -21.94 4.55
N ILE A 555 32.21 -22.00 4.17
CA ILE A 555 31.50 -20.98 3.38
C ILE A 555 30.43 -20.22 4.18
N VAL A 556 30.39 -20.40 5.51
CA VAL A 556 29.57 -19.58 6.41
C VAL A 556 30.10 -18.14 6.40
N VAL A 557 29.18 -17.19 6.16
CA VAL A 557 29.50 -15.75 6.12
C VAL A 557 28.83 -14.96 7.22
N ILE A 558 27.69 -15.45 7.75
CA ILE A 558 27.00 -14.86 8.89
C ILE A 558 26.48 -16.00 9.78
N LYS A 559 26.76 -15.92 11.09
CA LYS A 559 26.15 -16.78 12.11
C LYS A 559 24.96 -16.05 12.73
N HIS A 560 23.79 -16.68 12.77
CA HIS A 560 22.58 -16.04 13.28
C HIS A 560 21.51 -17.06 13.68
N SER A 561 20.65 -16.75 14.66
CA SER A 561 19.71 -17.75 15.22
C SER A 561 18.39 -17.91 14.44
N TYR A 562 17.90 -16.87 13.75
CA TYR A 562 16.56 -16.89 13.11
C TYR A 562 16.43 -16.14 11.77
N LEU A 563 17.16 -16.58 10.74
CA LEU A 563 17.01 -16.04 9.38
C LEU A 563 16.10 -16.92 8.49
N TYR A 564 15.29 -16.24 7.68
CA TYR A 564 14.30 -16.75 6.73
C TYR A 564 14.42 -15.97 5.41
N GLY A 565 13.78 -16.45 4.33
CA GLY A 565 13.74 -15.73 3.04
C GLY A 565 15.13 -15.41 2.47
N ILE A 566 15.90 -16.45 2.11
CA ILE A 566 17.28 -16.27 1.63
C ILE A 566 17.31 -16.22 0.10
N SER A 567 17.90 -15.16 -0.44
CA SER A 567 18.24 -15.03 -1.87
C SER A 567 19.54 -14.25 -2.01
N VAL A 568 20.21 -14.39 -3.15
CA VAL A 568 21.50 -13.75 -3.41
C VAL A 568 21.59 -13.17 -4.82
N THR A 569 22.32 -12.08 -4.95
CA THR A 569 22.77 -11.51 -6.22
C THR A 569 24.11 -10.81 -6.06
N LEU A 570 24.68 -10.29 -7.15
CA LEU A 570 25.66 -9.21 -7.06
C LEU A 570 24.97 -7.86 -7.32
N ASP A 571 25.48 -6.79 -6.72
CA ASP A 571 25.07 -5.42 -7.03
C ASP A 571 25.84 -4.84 -8.24
N HIS A 572 25.59 -3.57 -8.58
CA HIS A 572 26.22 -2.90 -9.72
C HIS A 572 27.73 -2.66 -9.55
N LYS A 573 28.28 -2.94 -8.36
CA LYS A 573 29.71 -2.93 -8.05
C LYS A 573 30.26 -4.36 -7.93
N ASN A 574 29.51 -5.36 -8.40
CA ASN A 574 29.81 -6.79 -8.28
C ASN A 574 29.97 -7.28 -6.84
N ARG A 575 29.42 -6.58 -5.83
CA ARG A 575 29.47 -7.02 -4.44
C ARG A 575 28.38 -8.07 -4.20
N PRO A 576 28.68 -9.22 -3.57
CA PRO A 576 27.67 -10.14 -3.08
C PRO A 576 26.67 -9.42 -2.17
N VAL A 577 25.37 -9.57 -2.46
CA VAL A 577 24.26 -9.06 -1.66
C VAL A 577 23.25 -10.19 -1.43
N ILE A 578 22.99 -10.48 -0.16
CA ILE A 578 22.12 -11.54 0.32
C ILE A 578 20.97 -10.93 1.10
N LEU A 579 19.75 -11.32 0.76
CA LEU A 579 18.57 -11.08 1.57
C LEU A 579 18.51 -12.10 2.70
N ALA A 580 18.27 -11.63 3.92
CA ALA A 580 18.03 -12.47 5.08
C ALA A 580 16.93 -11.85 5.96
N ALA A 581 15.68 -12.25 5.77
CA ALA A 581 14.58 -11.79 6.61
C ALA A 581 14.70 -12.36 8.03
N TYR A 582 14.51 -11.53 9.06
CA TYR A 582 14.75 -11.86 10.46
C TYR A 582 13.47 -11.76 11.32
N HIS A 583 13.33 -12.65 12.31
CA HIS A 583 12.26 -12.62 13.32
C HIS A 583 12.82 -12.52 14.75
N GLU A 584 12.32 -11.58 15.56
CA GLU A 584 12.81 -11.34 16.92
C GLU A 584 12.32 -12.33 17.99
N CYS A 585 11.16 -12.98 17.81
CA CYS A 585 10.64 -13.89 18.84
C CYS A 585 9.79 -15.02 18.26
N ARG A 586 10.09 -16.28 18.56
CA ARG A 586 9.44 -17.46 17.93
C ARG A 586 7.92 -17.59 18.21
N TRP A 587 7.33 -16.79 19.11
CA TRP A 587 5.99 -17.05 19.68
C TRP A 587 5.12 -15.82 20.03
N SER A 588 5.42 -14.59 19.60
CA SER A 588 4.53 -13.45 19.90
C SER A 588 3.42 -13.31 18.87
N SER A 589 2.16 -13.48 19.30
CA SER A 589 0.92 -13.37 18.50
C SER A 589 0.52 -11.93 18.11
N VAL A 590 1.45 -10.98 18.15
CA VAL A 590 1.16 -9.55 17.96
C VAL A 590 2.00 -9.02 16.79
N GLU A 591 1.33 -8.74 15.67
CA GLU A 591 1.87 -8.13 14.43
C GLU A 591 3.18 -8.73 13.87
N GLU A 592 3.10 -9.86 13.16
CA GLU A 592 4.24 -10.58 12.55
C GLU A 592 4.99 -9.79 11.45
N ARG A 593 5.85 -8.84 11.85
CA ARG A 593 6.77 -8.13 10.95
C ARG A 593 8.19 -8.69 11.05
N TYR A 594 8.69 -9.25 9.95
CA TYR A 594 10.07 -9.68 9.83
C TYR A 594 10.94 -8.50 9.39
N LYS A 595 12.08 -8.28 10.05
CA LYS A 595 13.04 -7.27 9.61
C LYS A 595 13.66 -7.74 8.29
N VAL A 596 13.65 -6.90 7.27
CA VAL A 596 14.34 -7.20 6.02
C VAL A 596 15.82 -6.91 6.24
N MET A 597 16.66 -7.93 6.42
CA MET A 597 18.12 -7.72 6.54
C MET A 597 18.81 -7.94 5.21
N ILE A 598 19.80 -7.11 4.94
CA ILE A 598 20.70 -7.20 3.79
C ILE A 598 22.11 -7.46 4.32
N ALA A 599 22.62 -8.62 3.95
CA ALA A 599 23.99 -9.03 4.14
C ALA A 599 24.76 -8.73 2.87
N TYR A 600 25.84 -7.97 2.93
CA TYR A 600 26.66 -7.71 1.75
C TYR A 600 28.14 -7.73 2.07
N TYR A 601 28.95 -8.14 1.09
CA TYR A 601 30.39 -8.10 1.19
C TYR A 601 30.89 -6.71 0.77
N SER A 602 31.85 -6.15 1.52
CA SER A 602 32.30 -4.76 1.32
C SER A 602 33.13 -4.54 0.05
N LYS A 603 33.50 -5.62 -0.65
CA LYS A 603 34.31 -5.65 -1.87
C LYS A 603 33.61 -6.44 -2.97
N SER A 604 34.12 -6.35 -4.20
CA SER A 604 33.58 -7.15 -5.31
C SER A 604 33.82 -8.64 -5.04
N VAL A 605 32.97 -9.50 -5.61
CA VAL A 605 33.09 -10.95 -5.48
C VAL A 605 34.48 -11.39 -5.98
N GLY A 606 35.18 -12.18 -5.16
CA GLY A 606 36.53 -12.64 -5.47
C GLY A 606 37.66 -11.71 -5.01
N GLU A 607 37.37 -10.52 -4.47
CA GLU A 607 38.40 -9.67 -3.88
C GLU A 607 38.64 -10.02 -2.40
N ALA A 608 39.91 -10.16 -2.03
CA ALA A 608 40.33 -10.39 -0.65
C ALA A 608 40.17 -9.14 0.24
N PHE A 609 40.30 -9.32 1.56
CA PHE A 609 40.30 -8.25 2.58
C PHE A 609 39.00 -7.43 2.69
N GLY A 610 37.90 -7.89 2.11
CA GLY A 610 36.58 -7.36 2.39
C GLY A 610 35.98 -7.96 3.67
N GLN A 611 34.85 -7.41 4.08
CA GLN A 611 34.12 -7.84 5.28
C GLN A 611 32.64 -8.02 4.94
N TRP A 612 32.00 -9.00 5.58
CA TRP A 612 30.55 -9.15 5.53
C TRP A 612 29.90 -8.17 6.51
N ILE A 613 28.94 -7.40 6.00
CA ILE A 613 28.20 -6.38 6.74
C ILE A 613 26.72 -6.77 6.71
N LEU A 614 26.07 -6.73 7.87
CA LEU A 614 24.63 -6.98 8.02
C LEU A 614 23.93 -5.69 8.43
N LYS A 615 22.97 -5.23 7.62
CA LYS A 615 22.16 -4.03 7.88
C LYS A 615 20.69 -4.32 7.65
N GLN A 616 19.81 -3.71 8.44
CA GLN A 616 18.39 -3.71 8.10
C GLN A 616 18.16 -2.78 6.89
N ALA A 617 17.36 -3.23 5.93
CA ALA A 617 16.99 -2.44 4.77
C ALA A 617 16.19 -1.20 5.17
N GLU A 618 16.37 -0.12 4.43
CA GLU A 618 15.71 1.17 4.61
C GLU A 618 15.11 1.65 3.29
N ASN A 619 14.06 2.47 3.36
CA ASN A 619 13.61 3.22 2.21
C ASN A 619 14.48 4.47 1.97
N GLU A 620 14.24 5.18 0.86
CA GLU A 620 14.94 6.41 0.49
C GLU A 620 14.84 7.56 1.53
N ASN A 621 13.89 7.46 2.45
CA ASN A 621 13.67 8.41 3.54
C ASN A 621 14.24 7.92 4.89
N GLY A 622 15.02 6.83 4.90
CA GLY A 622 15.62 6.25 6.11
C GLY A 622 14.67 5.41 6.97
N GLN A 623 13.43 5.15 6.52
CA GLN A 623 12.49 4.32 7.26
C GLN A 623 12.82 2.85 7.09
N LYS A 624 12.85 2.11 8.19
CA LYS A 624 13.18 0.68 8.20
C LYS A 624 12.14 -0.16 7.47
N LEU A 625 12.59 -1.08 6.62
CA LEU A 625 11.72 -2.00 5.90
C LEU A 625 11.44 -3.27 6.71
N PHE A 626 10.20 -3.73 6.56
CA PHE A 626 9.67 -4.94 7.19
C PHE A 626 8.91 -5.75 6.16
N THR A 627 8.86 -7.06 6.35
CA THR A 627 8.06 -7.95 5.53
C THR A 627 7.11 -8.83 6.35
N PHE A 628 5.96 -9.19 5.78
CA PHE A 628 4.94 -10.00 6.42
C PHE A 628 4.99 -11.44 5.94
N ARG A 629 4.85 -12.39 6.88
CA ARG A 629 4.85 -13.81 6.53
C ARG A 629 3.42 -14.32 6.33
N ARG A 630 3.08 -14.63 5.09
CA ARG A 630 1.98 -15.54 4.77
C ARG A 630 2.50 -16.56 3.75
N GLY A 631 2.95 -17.71 4.24
CA GLY A 631 3.56 -18.74 3.39
C GLY A 631 5.03 -18.48 3.05
N VAL A 632 5.70 -19.50 2.52
CA VAL A 632 7.15 -19.52 2.33
C VAL A 632 7.51 -18.82 1.02
N GLY A 633 8.26 -17.70 1.09
CA GLY A 633 9.28 -17.40 0.08
C GLY A 633 8.98 -16.36 -1.02
N THR A 634 8.00 -15.48 -0.88
CA THR A 634 7.83 -14.41 -1.88
C THR A 634 8.96 -13.36 -1.84
N GLU A 635 9.77 -13.34 -0.77
CA GLU A 635 10.85 -12.36 -0.62
C GLU A 635 12.09 -12.77 -1.40
N CYS A 636 12.59 -11.86 -2.23
CA CYS A 636 13.80 -12.11 -2.99
C CYS A 636 14.61 -10.85 -3.22
N ILE A 637 15.90 -11.06 -3.45
CA ILE A 637 16.82 -10.05 -3.96
C ILE A 637 17.43 -10.56 -5.25
N LEU A 638 17.48 -9.70 -6.26
CA LEU A 638 17.95 -10.02 -7.60
C LEU A 638 18.65 -8.82 -8.23
N PHE A 639 19.48 -9.04 -9.25
CA PHE A 639 20.00 -7.95 -10.05
C PHE A 639 18.98 -7.60 -11.14
N ASP A 640 18.50 -6.36 -11.14
CA ASP A 640 17.61 -5.85 -12.16
C ASP A 640 18.42 -5.13 -13.22
N TYR A 641 18.53 -5.77 -14.37
CA TYR A 641 19.33 -5.29 -15.49
C TYR A 641 18.71 -4.09 -16.21
N TYR A 642 17.40 -3.83 -16.05
CA TYR A 642 16.77 -2.62 -16.59
C TYR A 642 17.24 -1.41 -15.80
N TYR A 643 17.22 -1.51 -14.48
CA TYR A 643 17.78 -0.48 -13.62
C TYR A 643 19.31 -0.60 -13.48
N ASN A 644 19.96 -1.69 -13.90
CA ASN A 644 21.37 -1.93 -13.60
C ASN A 644 21.67 -1.73 -12.08
N ARG A 645 20.75 -2.26 -11.26
CA ARG A 645 20.71 -2.10 -9.80
C ARG A 645 20.08 -3.33 -9.16
N THR A 646 20.37 -3.56 -7.88
CA THR A 646 19.70 -4.62 -7.13
C THR A 646 18.23 -4.29 -6.89
N SER A 647 17.33 -5.24 -7.13
CA SER A 647 15.92 -5.18 -6.75
C SER A 647 15.64 -6.04 -5.54
N LEU A 648 14.74 -5.56 -4.69
CA LEU A 648 14.19 -6.26 -3.54
C LEU A 648 12.68 -6.43 -3.76
N ILE A 649 12.17 -7.63 -3.53
CA ILE A 649 10.74 -7.93 -3.54
C ILE A 649 10.37 -8.42 -2.15
N ILE A 650 9.35 -7.81 -1.54
CA ILE A 650 8.87 -8.15 -0.19
C ILE A 650 7.35 -8.05 -0.09
N ASN A 651 6.76 -8.76 0.89
CA ASN A 651 5.36 -8.54 1.27
C ASN A 651 5.25 -7.42 2.29
N GLU A 652 4.34 -6.48 2.13
CA GLU A 652 4.05 -5.39 3.08
C GLU A 652 2.62 -5.47 3.63
N LYS A 653 2.34 -4.86 4.79
CA LYS A 653 0.96 -4.76 5.33
C LYS A 653 0.08 -3.93 4.41
N GLN A 654 -1.18 -4.34 4.30
CA GLN A 654 -2.24 -3.45 3.82
C GLN A 654 -2.81 -2.65 5.00
N ASN A 655 -2.99 -1.33 4.83
CA ASN A 655 -3.53 -0.46 5.88
C ASN A 655 -5.06 -0.63 5.98
N GLY A 656 -5.60 -0.68 7.20
CA GLY A 656 -7.05 -0.64 7.47
C GLY A 656 -7.78 -1.98 7.34
N THR A 657 -7.07 -3.09 7.15
CA THR A 657 -7.65 -4.44 7.11
C THR A 657 -7.10 -5.33 8.24
N SER A 658 -7.74 -6.48 8.48
CA SER A 658 -7.33 -7.42 9.54
C SER A 658 -5.88 -7.89 9.37
N THR A 659 -5.30 -8.52 10.39
CA THR A 659 -3.87 -8.89 10.53
C THR A 659 -3.25 -9.78 9.43
N PHE A 660 -3.96 -10.06 8.33
CA PHE A 660 -3.61 -11.09 7.34
C PHE A 660 -3.56 -10.62 5.88
N ASP A 661 -3.78 -9.33 5.60
CA ASP A 661 -3.67 -8.81 4.23
C ASP A 661 -2.29 -8.18 3.97
N SER A 662 -1.54 -8.78 3.04
CA SER A 662 -0.23 -8.36 2.59
C SER A 662 -0.19 -8.07 1.09
N LYS A 663 0.37 -6.93 0.69
CA LYS A 663 0.65 -6.56 -0.71
C LYS A 663 2.09 -6.90 -1.09
N ILE A 664 2.37 -7.24 -2.34
CA ILE A 664 3.75 -7.42 -2.80
C ILE A 664 4.28 -6.05 -3.24
N ALA A 665 5.48 -5.67 -2.81
CA ALA A 665 6.13 -4.43 -3.21
C ALA A 665 7.49 -4.73 -3.85
N LYS A 666 7.76 -4.06 -4.97
CA LYS A 666 9.07 -4.07 -5.63
C LYS A 666 9.81 -2.78 -5.31
N TYR A 667 11.05 -2.98 -4.90
CA TYR A 667 12.00 -1.99 -4.46
C TYR A 667 13.26 -2.05 -5.32
N ILE A 668 13.85 -0.90 -5.66
CA ILE A 668 15.13 -0.80 -6.37
C ILE A 668 16.16 -0.16 -5.45
N ASN A 669 17.39 -0.65 -5.46
CA ASN A 669 18.49 -0.07 -4.70
C ASN A 669 18.67 1.42 -5.04
N TYR A 670 18.55 2.28 -4.03
CA TYR A 670 18.60 3.72 -4.16
C TYR A 670 20.03 4.21 -3.90
N GLY A 671 20.70 4.69 -4.95
CA GLY A 671 22.09 5.14 -4.88
C GLY A 671 23.10 4.00 -4.91
N ASP A 672 24.11 4.06 -4.03
CA ASP A 672 25.27 3.14 -3.97
C ASP A 672 25.33 2.28 -2.70
N THR A 673 24.38 2.50 -1.79
CA THR A 673 24.31 1.85 -0.49
C THR A 673 23.44 0.59 -0.59
N PRO A 674 23.98 -0.64 -0.44
CA PRO A 674 23.28 -1.90 -0.76
C PRO A 674 21.96 -2.17 -0.03
N TYR A 675 21.72 -1.47 1.09
CA TYR A 675 20.57 -1.69 1.96
C TYR A 675 19.52 -0.57 1.89
N VAL A 676 19.71 0.46 1.06
CA VAL A 676 18.72 1.53 0.86
C VAL A 676 17.98 1.28 -0.45
N PHE A 677 16.65 1.35 -0.42
CA PHE A 677 15.81 1.05 -1.58
C PHE A 677 14.69 2.06 -1.78
N LYS A 678 14.27 2.28 -3.02
CA LYS A 678 13.06 3.05 -3.36
C LYS A 678 11.97 2.11 -3.85
N LYS A 679 10.76 2.30 -3.36
CA LYS A 679 9.58 1.57 -3.86
C LYS A 679 9.23 2.09 -5.25
N ILE A 680 9.17 1.19 -6.23
CA ILE A 680 8.81 1.54 -7.61
C ILE A 680 7.46 0.96 -8.02
N ARG A 681 6.98 -0.06 -7.31
CA ARG A 681 5.72 -0.69 -7.62
C ARG A 681 5.14 -1.40 -6.42
N GLU A 682 3.82 -1.36 -6.36
CA GLU A 682 3.01 -2.12 -5.43
C GLU A 682 2.02 -2.98 -6.22
N TYR A 683 1.90 -4.24 -5.84
CA TYR A 683 0.94 -5.18 -6.35
C TYR A 683 -0.05 -5.46 -5.23
N ARG A 684 -1.26 -4.95 -5.36
CA ARG A 684 -2.30 -5.08 -4.33
C ARG A 684 -2.81 -6.51 -4.24
N GLN A 685 -3.10 -6.93 -3.02
CA GLN A 685 -3.87 -8.13 -2.70
C GLN A 685 -5.36 -7.81 -2.89
N ASP A 686 -6.06 -8.62 -3.67
CA ASP A 686 -7.50 -8.70 -3.64
C ASP A 686 -7.97 -9.44 -2.37
N ALA A 687 -9.20 -9.15 -1.91
CA ALA A 687 -9.73 -9.42 -0.57
C ALA A 687 -9.81 -10.90 -0.13
N GLU A 688 -9.27 -11.84 -0.90
CA GLU A 688 -9.35 -13.29 -0.66
C GLU A 688 -8.04 -13.92 -0.17
N GLY A 689 -6.96 -13.15 0.05
CA GLY A 689 -5.89 -13.61 0.95
C GLY A 689 -5.06 -14.83 0.51
N TRP A 690 -4.78 -15.02 -0.79
CA TRP A 690 -3.88 -16.09 -1.24
C TRP A 690 -2.86 -15.62 -2.28
N TYR A 691 -1.63 -15.31 -1.83
CA TYR A 691 -0.44 -15.44 -2.67
C TYR A 691 0.21 -16.80 -2.38
N LYS A 692 -0.12 -17.81 -3.17
CA LYS A 692 0.69 -19.04 -3.28
C LYS A 692 1.07 -19.26 -4.74
N SER A 693 1.99 -18.43 -5.25
CA SER A 693 2.91 -18.75 -6.37
C SER A 693 3.85 -17.59 -6.76
N VAL A 694 4.32 -16.79 -5.81
CA VAL A 694 5.75 -16.43 -5.85
C VAL A 694 6.38 -17.36 -4.82
N SER A 695 6.37 -18.66 -5.07
CA SER A 695 6.98 -19.59 -4.13
C SER A 695 8.46 -19.23 -4.06
N GLY A 696 8.95 -18.91 -2.87
CA GLY A 696 10.40 -18.78 -2.70
C GLY A 696 10.94 -20.17 -2.70
N GLU A 697 11.46 -20.54 -3.85
CA GLU A 697 12.84 -20.25 -4.19
C GLU A 697 12.95 -19.86 -5.69
N GLN A 698 11.84 -19.42 -6.29
CA GLN A 698 11.64 -19.43 -7.75
C GLN A 698 11.46 -18.02 -8.35
N ALA A 699 11.61 -16.95 -7.56
CA ALA A 699 11.64 -15.58 -8.09
C ALA A 699 12.97 -15.20 -8.78
N ALA A 700 13.98 -16.08 -8.75
CA ALA A 700 15.34 -15.69 -9.12
C ALA A 700 16.08 -16.68 -10.04
N THR A 701 15.43 -17.06 -11.14
CA THR A 701 16.16 -17.08 -12.41
C THR A 701 15.40 -16.24 -13.42
N TYR A 702 15.49 -14.92 -13.30
CA TYR A 702 15.33 -14.07 -14.47
C TYR A 702 16.69 -13.55 -14.87
N GLU A 703 17.32 -14.32 -15.75
CA GLU A 703 18.38 -13.82 -16.59
C GLU A 703 17.82 -12.83 -17.60
N PHE A 704 17.51 -11.62 -17.13
CA PHE A 704 17.28 -10.50 -18.02
C PHE A 704 18.63 -9.98 -18.51
N GLU A 705 19.33 -10.72 -19.36
CA GLU A 705 20.45 -10.13 -20.09
C GLU A 705 19.93 -8.92 -20.89
N ALA A 706 20.34 -7.75 -20.42
CA ALA A 706 20.12 -6.43 -21.00
C ALA A 706 20.16 -6.48 -22.54
N ASN A 707 18.96 -6.39 -23.10
CA ASN A 707 18.57 -5.76 -24.36
C ASN A 707 17.30 -6.47 -24.81
N ILE A 708 16.26 -5.66 -25.00
CA ILE A 708 14.87 -6.04 -25.29
C ILE A 708 14.07 -6.29 -24.01
N VAL A 709 13.49 -5.20 -23.49
CA VAL A 709 12.07 -5.14 -23.16
C VAL A 709 11.57 -6.32 -22.27
N HIS A 710 11.50 -6.02 -20.96
CA HIS A 710 10.22 -5.89 -20.23
C HIS A 710 9.72 -7.21 -19.51
N TYR A 711 9.13 -7.01 -18.31
CA TYR A 711 8.12 -7.82 -17.59
C TYR A 711 8.43 -9.14 -16.80
N THR A 712 7.97 -9.18 -15.53
CA THR A 712 7.70 -10.40 -14.73
C THR A 712 6.33 -10.98 -15.10
N LEU A 713 6.19 -12.31 -15.10
CA LEU A 713 4.98 -13.03 -15.52
C LEU A 713 4.03 -13.38 -14.36
N GLY A 714 2.77 -12.93 -14.48
CA GLY A 714 1.59 -13.52 -13.81
C GLY A 714 1.03 -12.80 -12.57
N PHE A 715 -0.27 -12.48 -12.60
CA PHE A 715 -1.13 -12.24 -11.42
C PHE A 715 -2.47 -12.92 -11.67
N ARG A 716 -3.08 -13.52 -10.64
CA ARG A 716 -4.46 -14.05 -10.67
C ARG A 716 -5.43 -12.95 -10.26
N LYS A 717 -6.68 -13.00 -10.72
CA LYS A 717 -7.79 -12.15 -10.25
C LYS A 717 -9.03 -13.01 -10.04
N GLN A 718 -9.77 -12.75 -8.96
CA GLN A 718 -11.23 -12.96 -8.94
C GLN A 718 -11.91 -11.79 -8.19
N GLY A 719 -13.09 -11.36 -8.66
CA GLY A 719 -13.83 -10.18 -8.17
C GLY A 719 -15.04 -10.53 -7.27
N ASN A 720 -15.65 -9.51 -6.66
CA ASN A 720 -16.16 -9.45 -5.26
C ASN A 720 -17.67 -9.03 -5.11
N ILE A 721 -18.34 -9.48 -4.02
CA ILE A 721 -19.47 -8.88 -3.20
C ILE A 721 -20.97 -9.04 -3.64
N PRO A 722 -21.90 -9.46 -2.73
CA PRO A 722 -23.34 -9.22 -2.85
C PRO A 722 -23.82 -7.93 -2.13
N TYR A 723 -24.66 -7.16 -2.83
CA TYR A 723 -25.41 -6.00 -2.32
C TYR A 723 -26.80 -6.42 -1.79
N ASN A 724 -27.32 -5.74 -0.76
CA ASN A 724 -28.74 -5.75 -0.42
C ASN A 724 -29.50 -4.97 -1.50
N LEU A 725 -30.36 -5.59 -2.32
CA LEU A 725 -31.12 -4.81 -3.30
C LEU A 725 -32.62 -5.15 -3.37
N THR A 726 -33.41 -4.10 -3.50
CA THR A 726 -34.89 -4.07 -3.51
C THR A 726 -35.42 -3.59 -4.87
N LYS A 727 -34.69 -3.89 -5.95
CA LYS A 727 -34.94 -3.38 -7.30
C LYS A 727 -34.84 -4.53 -8.32
N ASP A 728 -35.49 -4.37 -9.48
CA ASP A 728 -35.28 -5.23 -10.63
C ASP A 728 -33.79 -5.27 -11.00
N TYR A 729 -33.26 -6.48 -11.20
CA TYR A 729 -31.88 -6.67 -11.63
C TYR A 729 -31.82 -6.93 -13.11
N TYR A 730 -30.96 -6.18 -13.79
CA TYR A 730 -30.64 -6.40 -15.18
C TYR A 730 -29.19 -6.89 -15.27
N TYR A 731 -29.02 -8.12 -15.73
CA TYR A 731 -27.70 -8.65 -16.06
C TYR A 731 -27.47 -8.48 -17.55
N PHE A 732 -26.37 -7.83 -17.92
CA PHE A 732 -25.99 -7.62 -19.31
C PHE A 732 -24.77 -8.48 -19.65
N VAL A 733 -24.89 -9.29 -20.69
CA VAL A 733 -23.82 -10.12 -21.23
C VAL A 733 -23.44 -9.56 -22.59
N LYS A 734 -22.19 -9.12 -22.75
CA LYS A 734 -21.69 -8.65 -24.05
C LYS A 734 -21.55 -9.83 -25.01
N ILE A 735 -22.01 -9.66 -26.23
CA ILE A 735 -21.84 -10.65 -27.31
C ILE A 735 -21.17 -9.98 -28.50
N ILE A 736 -20.13 -10.62 -29.02
CA ILE A 736 -19.49 -10.27 -30.28
C ILE A 736 -19.51 -11.54 -31.13
N PRO A 737 -20.34 -11.62 -32.19
CA PRO A 737 -20.38 -12.80 -33.04
C PRO A 737 -19.08 -12.95 -33.84
N ASP A 738 -18.54 -14.15 -33.93
CA ASP A 738 -17.37 -14.44 -34.77
C ASP A 738 -17.76 -14.59 -36.26
N SER A 739 -19.05 -14.77 -36.54
CA SER A 739 -19.65 -14.79 -37.88
C SER A 739 -21.03 -14.13 -37.86
N ASN A 740 -21.54 -13.69 -39.02
CA ASN A 740 -22.90 -13.20 -39.12
C ASN A 740 -23.87 -14.32 -38.70
N VAL A 741 -24.74 -14.05 -37.71
CA VAL A 741 -25.65 -15.03 -37.13
C VAL A 741 -27.04 -14.46 -36.96
N THR A 742 -28.05 -15.26 -37.29
CA THR A 742 -29.46 -14.92 -37.10
C THR A 742 -29.96 -15.58 -35.83
N VAL A 743 -30.54 -14.80 -34.92
CA VAL A 743 -31.00 -15.26 -33.60
C VAL A 743 -32.50 -15.04 -33.47
N ASN A 744 -33.26 -16.11 -33.26
CA ASN A 744 -34.70 -16.10 -32.98
C ASN A 744 -35.06 -16.85 -31.67
N VAL A 745 -34.15 -17.70 -31.18
CA VAL A 745 -34.28 -18.45 -29.94
C VAL A 745 -32.94 -18.43 -29.21
N ALA A 746 -32.96 -18.37 -27.89
CA ALA A 746 -31.79 -18.58 -27.03
C ALA A 746 -32.12 -19.56 -25.89
N ARG A 747 -31.10 -20.14 -25.29
CA ARG A 747 -31.22 -20.94 -24.07
C ARG A 747 -30.42 -20.28 -22.96
N ILE A 748 -31.03 -20.14 -21.79
CA ILE A 748 -30.33 -19.72 -20.56
C ILE A 748 -30.19 -20.91 -19.64
N LEU A 749 -28.98 -21.09 -19.11
CA LEU A 749 -28.62 -22.06 -18.09
C LEU A 749 -28.28 -21.29 -16.82
N LEU A 750 -29.00 -21.59 -15.73
CA LEU A 750 -28.74 -20.99 -14.41
C LEU A 750 -28.11 -22.08 -13.53
N LEU A 751 -26.92 -21.80 -13.01
CA LEU A 751 -26.11 -22.76 -12.26
C LEU A 751 -25.92 -22.22 -10.84
N GLY A 752 -26.50 -22.91 -9.87
CA GLY A 752 -26.42 -22.56 -8.45
C GLY A 752 -27.32 -23.40 -7.55
N ASN A 753 -26.93 -23.56 -6.28
CA ASN A 753 -27.73 -24.18 -5.23
C ASN A 753 -28.88 -23.25 -4.81
N PHE A 754 -29.98 -23.27 -5.55
CA PHE A 754 -31.23 -22.64 -5.08
C PHE A 754 -31.93 -23.60 -4.12
N THR A 755 -31.82 -23.38 -2.81
CA THR A 755 -32.67 -24.07 -1.82
C THR A 755 -34.13 -23.66 -2.05
N LYS A 756 -34.83 -24.45 -2.88
CA LYS A 756 -36.26 -24.37 -3.25
C LYS A 756 -36.77 -22.95 -3.63
N PRO A 757 -37.20 -22.72 -4.88
CA PRO A 757 -37.73 -21.43 -5.25
C PRO A 757 -39.13 -21.28 -4.64
N LYS A 758 -39.30 -20.33 -3.71
CA LYS A 758 -40.53 -19.56 -3.72
C LYS A 758 -40.24 -18.26 -4.47
N GLU A 759 -40.45 -18.34 -5.78
CA GLU A 759 -40.84 -17.23 -6.66
C GLU A 759 -39.85 -16.06 -6.84
N ALA A 760 -38.60 -16.36 -7.24
CA ALA A 760 -37.85 -15.43 -8.08
C ALA A 760 -38.25 -15.69 -9.54
N THR A 761 -39.11 -14.84 -10.11
CA THR A 761 -39.56 -14.95 -11.49
C THR A 761 -38.57 -14.19 -12.37
N VAL A 762 -37.90 -14.89 -13.30
CA VAL A 762 -37.15 -14.21 -14.38
C VAL A 762 -38.18 -13.45 -15.22
N GLY A 763 -38.05 -12.13 -15.29
CA GLY A 763 -39.07 -11.23 -15.84
C GLY A 763 -39.05 -11.14 -17.36
N SER A 764 -37.87 -10.95 -17.97
CA SER A 764 -37.70 -10.81 -19.43
C SER A 764 -36.24 -11.01 -19.86
N VAL A 765 -36.01 -11.34 -21.13
CA VAL A 765 -34.67 -11.39 -21.75
C VAL A 765 -34.67 -10.56 -23.02
N ALA A 766 -33.63 -9.79 -23.30
CA ALA A 766 -33.56 -8.93 -24.49
C ALA A 766 -32.19 -8.93 -25.15
N ILE A 767 -32.14 -8.68 -26.47
CA ILE A 767 -30.92 -8.41 -27.22
C ILE A 767 -30.86 -6.92 -27.52
N LEU A 768 -29.72 -6.28 -27.27
CA LEU A 768 -29.47 -4.86 -27.52
C LEU A 768 -28.26 -4.67 -28.42
N ASN A 769 -28.21 -3.58 -29.17
CA ASN A 769 -27.04 -3.19 -29.96
C ASN A 769 -25.95 -2.54 -29.09
N SER A 770 -24.86 -2.10 -29.71
CA SER A 770 -23.72 -1.46 -29.04
C SER A 770 -24.05 -0.18 -28.27
N THR A 771 -25.19 0.46 -28.58
CA THR A 771 -25.71 1.65 -27.87
C THR A 771 -26.78 1.32 -26.83
N PHE A 772 -26.93 0.04 -26.46
CA PHE A 772 -27.95 -0.47 -25.54
C PHE A 772 -29.39 -0.20 -26.00
N THR A 773 -29.62 -0.07 -27.30
CA THR A 773 -30.96 -0.03 -27.88
C THR A 773 -31.47 -1.44 -28.07
N GLU A 774 -32.64 -1.75 -27.51
CA GLU A 774 -33.26 -3.07 -27.61
C GLU A 774 -33.64 -3.39 -29.06
N LEU A 775 -33.14 -4.51 -29.56
CA LEU A 775 -33.39 -5.05 -30.89
C LEU A 775 -34.55 -6.05 -30.86
N THR A 776 -34.65 -6.82 -29.78
CA THR A 776 -35.75 -7.75 -29.52
C THR A 776 -35.79 -8.13 -28.03
N GLN A 777 -36.93 -8.61 -27.56
CA GLN A 777 -37.11 -9.17 -26.22
C GLN A 777 -37.86 -10.51 -26.31
N GLY A 778 -37.80 -11.31 -25.26
CA GLY A 778 -38.42 -12.62 -25.19
C GLY A 778 -38.73 -12.98 -23.73
N ASN A 779 -39.82 -13.72 -23.54
CA ASN A 779 -40.26 -14.20 -22.24
C ASN A 779 -39.87 -15.66 -22.02
N ILE A 780 -39.67 -16.05 -20.77
CA ILE A 780 -39.40 -17.45 -20.43
C ILE A 780 -40.70 -18.25 -20.43
N ASN A 781 -40.80 -19.26 -21.31
CA ASN A 781 -41.94 -20.18 -21.30
C ASN A 781 -41.86 -21.09 -20.06
N VAL A 782 -42.79 -20.90 -19.12
CA VAL A 782 -42.74 -21.48 -17.77
C VAL A 782 -43.00 -23.01 -17.74
N GLY A 783 -43.30 -23.63 -18.89
CA GLY A 783 -43.73 -25.04 -18.99
C GLY A 783 -42.69 -26.05 -19.51
N THR A 784 -41.59 -25.63 -20.13
CA THR A 784 -40.63 -26.55 -20.77
C THR A 784 -39.36 -26.68 -19.93
N GLN A 785 -39.32 -27.67 -19.03
CA GLN A 785 -38.03 -28.24 -18.58
C GLN A 785 -37.53 -29.14 -19.70
N VAL A 786 -36.32 -28.89 -20.21
CA VAL A 786 -35.64 -29.85 -21.09
C VAL A 786 -34.83 -30.77 -20.18
N PRO A 787 -35.13 -32.09 -20.11
CA PRO A 787 -34.43 -33.00 -19.22
C PRO A 787 -33.09 -33.41 -19.83
N GLY A 788 -31.99 -33.18 -19.10
CA GLY A 788 -30.68 -33.68 -19.54
C GLY A 788 -29.51 -32.96 -18.90
N MET A 789 -29.27 -33.23 -17.61
CA MET A 789 -27.94 -33.36 -17.00
C MET A 789 -28.15 -33.69 -15.52
N VAL A 790 -28.21 -34.98 -15.19
CA VAL A 790 -28.16 -35.46 -13.81
C VAL A 790 -26.69 -35.78 -13.52
N ASN A 791 -26.03 -34.97 -12.70
CA ASN A 791 -24.72 -35.31 -12.15
C ASN A 791 -24.96 -36.05 -10.81
N THR A 792 -24.41 -37.25 -10.66
CA THR A 792 -24.60 -38.12 -9.48
C THR A 792 -23.93 -37.61 -8.20
N ASN A 793 -23.17 -36.51 -8.26
CA ASN A 793 -22.41 -35.98 -7.12
C ASN A 793 -23.10 -34.85 -6.33
N TYR A 794 -24.27 -34.37 -6.74
CA TYR A 794 -25.00 -33.33 -6.01
C TYR A 794 -26.52 -33.54 -6.05
N SER A 795 -27.18 -33.44 -4.89
CA SER A 795 -28.62 -33.67 -4.73
C SER A 795 -29.50 -32.44 -5.06
N SER A 796 -29.17 -31.63 -6.08
CA SER A 796 -29.99 -30.48 -6.48
C SER A 796 -30.10 -30.31 -8.01
N PRO A 797 -31.31 -30.10 -8.58
CA PRO A 797 -31.51 -30.07 -10.03
C PRO A 797 -31.11 -28.72 -10.67
N TYR A 798 -30.28 -28.77 -11.71
CA TYR A 798 -30.00 -27.63 -12.60
C TYR A 798 -31.23 -27.27 -13.45
N TRP A 799 -31.43 -25.98 -13.76
CA TRP A 799 -32.51 -25.55 -14.65
C TRP A 799 -31.96 -24.88 -15.91
N SER A 800 -32.40 -25.37 -17.07
CA SER A 800 -32.25 -24.68 -18.36
C SER A 800 -33.62 -24.25 -18.90
N ARG A 801 -33.71 -23.06 -19.48
CA ARG A 801 -34.94 -22.53 -20.10
C ARG A 801 -34.65 -22.02 -21.51
N CYS A 802 -35.53 -22.36 -22.45
CA CYS A 802 -35.52 -21.75 -23.77
C CYS A 802 -36.30 -20.44 -23.75
N ILE A 803 -35.79 -19.46 -24.48
CA ILE A 803 -36.38 -18.15 -24.72
C ILE A 803 -36.60 -18.04 -26.20
N THR A 804 -37.84 -17.77 -26.59
CA THR A 804 -38.17 -17.38 -27.95
C THR A 804 -38.25 -15.85 -27.95
N PHE A 805 -37.52 -15.21 -28.87
CA PHE A 805 -37.55 -13.76 -29.01
C PHE A 805 -38.75 -13.35 -29.88
N ASP A 806 -39.34 -12.21 -29.56
CA ASP A 806 -40.51 -11.63 -30.24
C ASP A 806 -40.23 -11.34 -31.72
N SER A 807 -38.95 -11.15 -32.07
CA SER A 807 -38.48 -10.95 -33.43
C SER A 807 -37.10 -11.56 -33.67
N THR A 808 -36.87 -12.05 -34.88
CA THR A 808 -35.55 -12.51 -35.33
C THR A 808 -34.60 -11.34 -35.49
N VAL A 809 -33.38 -11.45 -34.94
CA VAL A 809 -32.33 -10.43 -35.04
C VAL A 809 -31.10 -10.99 -35.76
N ASN A 810 -30.60 -10.24 -36.75
CA ASN A 810 -29.33 -10.55 -37.41
C ASN A 810 -28.18 -9.82 -36.70
N LEU A 811 -27.25 -10.59 -36.14
CA LEU A 811 -26.03 -10.08 -35.53
C LEU A 811 -24.88 -10.15 -36.52
N THR A 812 -24.15 -9.06 -36.68
CA THR A 812 -23.03 -8.96 -37.63
C THR A 812 -21.71 -9.34 -36.95
N ALA A 813 -20.86 -10.08 -37.66
CA ALA A 813 -19.54 -10.49 -37.18
C ALA A 813 -18.71 -9.28 -36.70
N GLY A 814 -18.06 -9.41 -35.55
CA GLY A 814 -17.22 -8.35 -34.98
C GLY A 814 -17.97 -7.13 -34.42
N GLN A 815 -19.30 -7.03 -34.58
CA GLN A 815 -20.08 -5.98 -33.95
C GLN A 815 -20.49 -6.35 -32.52
N THR A 816 -20.57 -5.35 -31.65
CA THR A 816 -20.95 -5.52 -30.25
C THR A 816 -22.46 -5.49 -30.07
N TYR A 817 -22.98 -6.48 -29.38
CA TYR A 817 -24.36 -6.58 -28.90
C TYR A 817 -24.36 -6.92 -27.40
N TRP A 818 -25.53 -6.85 -26.78
CA TRP A 818 -25.72 -7.19 -25.37
C TRP A 818 -26.96 -8.05 -25.19
N PHE A 819 -26.87 -9.10 -24.38
CA PHE A 819 -28.02 -9.84 -23.88
C PHE A 819 -28.36 -9.37 -22.47
N ARG A 820 -29.56 -8.83 -22.26
CA ARG A 820 -30.07 -8.40 -20.97
C ARG A 820 -31.01 -9.43 -20.39
N VAL A 821 -30.79 -9.85 -19.15
CA VAL A 821 -31.71 -10.72 -18.40
C VAL A 821 -32.24 -9.95 -17.20
N GLN A 822 -33.57 -9.83 -17.10
CA GLN A 822 -34.24 -9.18 -15.99
C GLN A 822 -34.71 -10.20 -14.95
N PHE A 823 -34.40 -9.98 -13.68
CA PHE A 823 -34.95 -10.72 -12.55
C PHE A 823 -35.82 -9.80 -11.71
N THR A 824 -37.06 -10.23 -11.43
CA THR A 824 -38.00 -9.50 -10.57
C THR A 824 -38.13 -10.23 -9.24
N VAL A 825 -37.80 -9.55 -8.14
CA VAL A 825 -37.82 -10.11 -6.77
C VAL A 825 -39.01 -9.52 -6.02
N ASN A 826 -40.05 -10.33 -5.76
CA ASN A 826 -41.17 -9.92 -4.91
C ASN A 826 -40.84 -10.20 -3.44
N ASN A 827 -40.49 -9.14 -2.68
CA ASN A 827 -40.43 -9.10 -1.20
C ASN A 827 -39.84 -10.34 -0.49
N THR A 828 -38.70 -10.85 -0.96
CA THR A 828 -37.98 -11.95 -0.28
C THR A 828 -36.50 -11.62 -0.17
N GLN A 829 -35.89 -11.90 0.99
CA GLN A 829 -34.43 -11.88 1.14
C GLN A 829 -33.83 -13.03 0.31
N LEU A 830 -33.05 -12.69 -0.70
CA LEU A 830 -32.19 -13.65 -1.38
C LEU A 830 -30.96 -13.90 -0.51
N PHE A 831 -30.89 -15.10 0.08
CA PHE A 831 -29.66 -15.61 0.65
C PHE A 831 -28.83 -16.24 -0.46
N PHE A 832 -27.77 -15.57 -0.88
CA PHE A 832 -26.66 -16.24 -1.57
C PHE A 832 -25.80 -16.89 -0.48
N ASN A 833 -25.94 -18.20 -0.32
CA ASN A 833 -24.98 -18.96 0.44
C ASN A 833 -23.82 -19.27 -0.53
N GLU A 834 -22.74 -18.50 -0.45
CA GLU A 834 -21.46 -18.87 -1.06
C GLU A 834 -20.85 -20.01 -0.23
N THR A 835 -21.47 -21.18 -0.32
CA THR A 835 -20.78 -22.44 -0.02
C THR A 835 -20.16 -22.92 -1.32
N SER A 836 -18.82 -22.88 -1.35
CA SER A 836 -17.93 -23.74 -2.13
C SER A 836 -18.55 -24.45 -3.35
N ASP A 837 -18.12 -24.02 -4.53
CA ASP A 837 -18.35 -24.60 -5.87
C ASP A 837 -19.58 -24.05 -6.64
N PRO A 838 -19.33 -23.31 -7.75
CA PRO A 838 -19.94 -23.76 -9.00
C PRO A 838 -19.03 -23.60 -10.23
N GLN A 839 -18.75 -24.72 -10.91
CA GLN A 839 -18.66 -24.73 -12.37
C GLN A 839 -19.93 -24.12 -12.97
N ALA A 840 -19.79 -23.00 -13.70
CA ALA A 840 -20.89 -22.43 -14.44
C ALA A 840 -20.52 -21.66 -15.71
N GLY A 841 -20.22 -22.39 -16.79
CA GLY A 841 -20.15 -21.83 -18.13
C GLY A 841 -21.54 -21.73 -18.77
N ALA A 842 -21.89 -20.54 -19.26
CA ALA A 842 -22.87 -20.41 -20.33
C ALA A 842 -22.20 -20.93 -21.62
N TYR A 843 -22.64 -22.07 -22.11
CA TYR A 843 -22.20 -22.62 -23.39
C TYR A 843 -22.81 -21.80 -24.53
N GLY A 844 -21.95 -21.25 -25.40
CA GLY A 844 -22.34 -20.89 -26.76
C GLY A 844 -22.72 -22.14 -27.57
N PRO A 845 -23.42 -21.98 -28.70
CA PRO A 845 -24.10 -23.06 -29.39
C PRO A 845 -23.08 -24.02 -30.00
N TYR A 846 -23.09 -25.28 -29.57
CA TYR A 846 -22.50 -26.35 -30.37
C TYR A 846 -23.49 -26.81 -31.45
N PRO A 847 -23.00 -27.14 -32.65
CA PRO A 847 -23.83 -27.49 -33.78
C PRO A 847 -24.34 -28.93 -33.64
N ASN A 848 -25.49 -29.19 -34.27
CA ASN A 848 -26.16 -30.47 -34.50
C ASN A 848 -27.29 -30.84 -33.51
N SER A 849 -28.43 -30.18 -33.68
CA SER A 849 -29.66 -30.89 -34.05
C SER A 849 -30.61 -29.91 -34.72
N THR A 850 -31.09 -30.26 -35.90
CA THR A 850 -32.20 -29.62 -36.60
C THR A 850 -33.44 -29.55 -35.71
N ASP A 851 -33.79 -28.34 -35.27
CA ASP A 851 -35.14 -27.73 -35.29
C ASP A 851 -35.09 -26.31 -34.71
#